data_AF-J7RGB0-F1
#
_entry.id   AF-J7RGB0-F1
#
_cell.length_a   1.000
_cell.length_b   1.000
_cell.length_c   1.000
_cell.angle_alpha   90.00
_cell.angle_beta   90.00
_cell.angle_gamma   90.00
#
_symmetry.space_group_name_H-M   'P 1'
#
loop_
_entity.id
_entity.type
_entity.pdbx_description
1 polymer ?
#
loop_
_entity_poly.entity_id
_entity_poly.type
_entity_poly.pdbx_seq_one_letter_code
_entity_poly.pdbx_strand_id
1 'polypeptide(L)'
;MQSNVFVGIKPCIQTNTSLQTLSSKYDYLLLPITNSRYKETVKSYYQTYRELLLDEPFCVPAPQLQDISLSPPIDVNRPDDPNSVAYIGLLSSWLELDSEEPLIRELSCQVLINECRFARFIGIKKVLLAPPRDLVNLQYYSQTVFRLISQKENFDQSLTLSISLPLCEDSDPLATWELWHTIRKLCHYHPNLTISLALPRVKTPGFVLRRWLCEPVSCLLISSSIFVPNHHNYPVLNKFNQNVILKFQEVNGNSQIQSNDLCMLLHGMEKYSNQVKGGANSYLDYVNFLLKKGDKLILSERIQGLHEPKLLPPLKPNSENLNNEVYSVFERDSAKYDMYEKAISKALSKVNFSTVTDATSPFIILVAGAGRGGLVDRVFHVASTNNILSKVKIIALEKNAQAYLFLQKRNYEKWNNIVELINRNMFDWSSMSIKVDLCVSELLGSFGCNELSPECLMNIQRYHSKPTTIYIPQSYTSCIAPITCPLFYQKMSSDLSSTEFMESPWVAHNVPYQILSSRVNELWTFQHPLPRDENFNRSVLTEFKIKHRVELHGFIGYFVARLYDDECVLSIIPDKVPIKTSNGTFHDFSHTENLVSWSPMVFPLRQPVTIADDTEIQLLISRTASGDKTWYEWSFESFIYLVVSQEPQKNAASNVPRSLASNHTAQGHQDIMRSHPFQTQYLDDEHIGPHESETSYGSRASSSAVNAPPFKNTEALPHYENEWQSLKDIHGWNTQESFSDKHLPNEGRNGTHSTPHARDPLEQDPTSVINQDPRSSGTQEVHVRIKVGSSHIHNINGHAFHIPWKS
;
A
#
# COMPACT_ATOMS: atom_id res chain seq x y z
N MET A 1 -21.01 16.94 14.24
CA MET A 1 -19.90 16.00 13.99
C MET A 1 -18.90 16.75 13.13
N GLN A 2 -17.72 16.98 13.69
CA GLN A 2 -16.54 17.39 12.94
C GLN A 2 -16.06 16.16 12.15
N SER A 3 -15.66 16.36 10.89
CA SER A 3 -15.18 15.25 10.05
C SER A 3 -13.84 14.72 10.57
N ASN A 4 -13.47 13.50 10.20
CA ASN A 4 -12.13 12.99 10.49
C ASN A 4 -11.04 13.64 9.61
N VAL A 5 -11.43 14.40 8.58
CA VAL A 5 -10.55 15.12 7.65
C VAL A 5 -10.65 16.62 7.90
N PHE A 6 -9.51 17.30 7.90
CA PHE A 6 -9.44 18.75 8.06
C PHE A 6 -9.55 19.49 6.72
N VAL A 7 -10.02 20.74 6.75
CA VAL A 7 -10.11 21.60 5.57
C VAL A 7 -9.30 22.87 5.81
N GLY A 8 -8.38 23.17 4.89
CA GLY A 8 -7.58 24.38 4.91
C GLY A 8 -7.71 25.21 3.63
N ILE A 9 -7.17 26.42 3.67
CA ILE A 9 -7.15 27.34 2.54
C ILE A 9 -5.78 28.00 2.36
N LYS A 10 -5.36 28.19 1.11
CA LYS A 10 -4.33 29.14 0.72
C LYS A 10 -4.99 30.51 0.44
N PRO A 11 -4.84 31.51 1.32
CA PRO A 11 -5.47 32.82 1.12
C PRO A 11 -4.80 33.63 0.01
N CYS A 12 -5.56 34.50 -0.64
CA CYS A 12 -5.02 35.58 -1.46
C CYS A 12 -4.55 36.69 -0.50
N ILE A 13 -3.24 36.91 -0.37
CA ILE A 13 -2.67 37.87 0.58
C ILE A 13 -3.02 39.29 0.10
N GLN A 14 -4.12 39.85 0.61
CA GLN A 14 -4.52 41.23 0.28
C GLN A 14 -4.71 42.12 1.52
N THR A 15 -5.09 41.62 2.71
CA THR A 15 -5.18 42.42 3.96
C THR A 15 -5.15 41.58 5.26
N ASN A 16 -4.66 42.13 6.38
CA ASN A 16 -4.67 41.45 7.71
C ASN A 16 -6.09 41.16 8.24
N THR A 17 -7.07 42.00 7.92
CA THR A 17 -8.48 41.83 8.32
C THR A 17 -9.13 40.59 7.67
N SER A 18 -8.64 40.18 6.49
CA SER A 18 -9.11 38.97 5.82
C SER A 18 -8.66 37.68 6.51
N LEU A 19 -7.47 37.66 7.14
CA LEU A 19 -6.93 36.48 7.81
C LEU A 19 -7.70 36.10 9.07
N GLN A 20 -8.13 37.09 9.87
CA GLN A 20 -8.96 36.86 11.06
C GLN A 20 -10.36 36.32 10.72
N THR A 21 -10.90 36.69 9.56
CA THR A 21 -12.19 36.17 9.11
C THR A 21 -12.05 34.73 8.62
N LEU A 22 -10.93 34.39 7.98
CA LEU A 22 -10.65 33.04 7.49
C LEU A 22 -10.32 32.06 8.61
N SER A 23 -9.64 32.51 9.67
CA SER A 23 -9.27 31.68 10.82
C SER A 23 -10.46 31.08 11.58
N SER A 24 -11.66 31.62 11.41
CA SER A 24 -12.88 31.08 12.03
C SER A 24 -13.61 30.03 11.19
N LYS A 25 -13.21 29.82 9.93
CA LYS A 25 -13.93 28.96 8.97
C LYS A 25 -13.16 27.71 8.54
N TYR A 26 -11.84 27.74 8.67
CA TYR A 26 -10.94 26.70 8.20
C TYR A 26 -10.11 26.17 9.37
N ASP A 27 -9.80 24.87 9.33
CA ASP A 27 -8.93 24.24 10.32
C ASP A 27 -7.47 24.67 10.12
N TYR A 28 -7.07 24.89 8.85
CA TYR A 28 -5.71 25.27 8.48
C TYR A 28 -5.62 26.48 7.55
N LEU A 29 -4.59 27.32 7.76
CA LEU A 29 -4.12 28.31 6.78
C LEU A 29 -2.77 27.88 6.20
N LEU A 30 -2.67 27.83 4.87
CA LEU A 30 -1.41 27.63 4.15
C LEU A 30 -0.78 28.99 3.83
N LEU A 31 0.33 29.31 4.49
CA LEU A 31 1.01 30.61 4.35
C LEU A 31 2.51 30.43 4.07
N PRO A 32 3.14 31.28 3.24
CA PRO A 32 4.59 31.30 3.10
C PRO A 32 5.28 31.44 4.45
N ILE A 33 6.42 30.79 4.64
CA ILE A 33 7.24 31.01 5.85
C ILE A 33 7.93 32.37 5.77
N THR A 34 8.64 32.61 4.68
CA THR A 34 9.29 33.89 4.37
C THR A 34 8.56 34.62 3.24
N ASN A 35 8.86 35.90 3.07
CA ASN A 35 8.29 36.74 2.01
C ASN A 35 9.34 37.06 0.93
N SER A 36 8.94 37.79 -0.11
CA SER A 36 9.82 38.16 -1.23
C SER A 36 11.04 38.99 -0.82
N ARG A 37 10.99 39.69 0.33
CA ARG A 37 12.14 40.44 0.84
C ARG A 37 13.28 39.50 1.24
N TYR A 38 12.97 38.33 1.80
CA TYR A 38 14.01 37.36 2.15
C TYR A 38 14.73 36.87 0.90
N LYS A 39 13.99 36.58 -0.18
CA LYS A 39 14.54 36.20 -1.47
C LYS A 39 15.54 37.24 -1.99
N GLU A 40 15.17 38.53 -1.97
CA GLU A 40 16.07 39.60 -2.42
C GLU A 40 17.31 39.76 -1.52
N THR A 41 17.15 39.61 -0.20
CA THR A 41 18.27 39.61 0.76
C THR A 41 19.25 38.48 0.47
N VAL A 42 18.75 37.25 0.29
CA VAL A 42 19.59 36.08 -0.01
C VAL A 42 20.26 36.21 -1.38
N LYS A 43 19.54 36.72 -2.39
CA LYS A 43 20.08 36.97 -3.73
C LYS A 43 21.23 37.99 -3.69
N SER A 44 21.05 39.10 -2.98
CA SER A 44 22.08 40.13 -2.80
C SER A 44 23.32 39.59 -2.08
N TYR A 45 23.11 38.80 -1.02
CA TYR A 45 24.19 38.13 -0.30
C TYR A 45 24.98 37.17 -1.21
N TYR A 46 24.28 36.32 -1.98
CA TYR A 46 24.91 35.38 -2.91
C TYR A 46 25.74 36.08 -3.99
N GLN A 47 25.22 37.17 -4.58
CA GLN A 47 25.96 37.97 -5.55
C GLN A 47 27.24 38.55 -4.94
N THR A 48 27.13 39.14 -3.76
CA THR A 48 28.26 39.72 -3.02
C THR A 48 29.33 38.66 -2.69
N TYR A 49 28.91 37.48 -2.24
CA TYR A 49 29.82 36.37 -1.93
C TYR A 49 30.61 35.91 -3.16
N ARG A 50 29.94 35.80 -4.31
CA ARG A 50 30.60 35.42 -5.58
C ARG A 50 31.60 36.44 -6.09
N GLU A 51 31.33 37.73 -5.87
CA GLU A 51 32.21 38.82 -6.32
C GLU A 51 33.45 38.97 -5.43
N LEU A 52 33.30 38.80 -4.12
CA LEU A 52 34.35 39.08 -3.14
C LEU A 52 35.30 37.90 -2.87
N LEU A 53 35.00 36.69 -3.37
CA LEU A 53 35.81 35.47 -3.14
C LEU A 53 36.24 35.34 -1.67
N LEU A 54 35.27 35.50 -0.75
CA LEU A 54 35.56 35.51 0.68
C LEU A 54 36.16 34.17 1.12
N ASP A 55 37.24 34.21 1.92
CA ASP A 55 37.88 33.03 2.54
C ASP A 55 36.97 32.34 3.59
N GLU A 56 35.81 32.95 3.90
CA GLU A 56 34.84 32.46 4.87
C GLU A 56 33.86 31.43 4.26
N PRO A 57 33.37 30.45 5.05
CA PRO A 57 32.41 29.47 4.56
C PRO A 57 31.09 30.13 4.18
N PHE A 58 30.53 29.73 3.04
CA PHE A 58 29.26 30.24 2.53
C PHE A 58 28.11 29.96 3.52
N CYS A 59 27.50 31.03 4.05
CA CYS A 59 26.45 30.94 5.07
C CYS A 59 25.32 31.96 4.81
N VAL A 60 24.17 31.45 4.37
CA VAL A 60 22.97 32.25 4.09
C VAL A 60 22.45 32.88 5.39
N PRO A 61 22.25 34.21 5.44
CA PRO A 61 21.77 34.88 6.64
C PRO A 61 20.36 34.39 7.03
N ALA A 62 20.13 34.25 8.35
CA ALA A 62 18.82 33.91 8.89
C ALA A 62 17.79 35.03 8.62
N PRO A 63 16.51 34.70 8.39
CA PRO A 63 15.47 35.70 8.11
C PRO A 63 15.25 36.61 9.32
N GLN A 64 15.07 37.90 9.05
CA GLN A 64 14.70 38.90 10.06
C GLN A 64 13.18 39.03 10.19
N LEU A 65 12.68 39.74 11.21
CA LEU A 65 11.24 39.90 11.46
C LEU A 65 10.45 40.38 10.21
N GLN A 66 11.06 41.29 9.45
CA GLN A 66 10.51 41.85 8.21
C GLN A 66 10.52 40.90 7.01
N ASP A 67 11.29 39.81 7.09
CA ASP A 67 11.46 38.79 6.04
C ASP A 67 10.45 37.65 6.22
N ILE A 68 9.75 37.61 7.34
CA ILE A 68 8.81 36.56 7.73
C ILE A 68 7.40 36.96 7.30
N SER A 69 6.63 36.02 6.74
CA SER A 69 5.22 36.21 6.36
C SER A 69 4.26 35.91 7.51
N LEU A 70 4.71 35.11 8.47
CA LEU A 70 4.01 34.75 9.69
C LEU A 70 4.55 35.61 10.84
N SER A 71 3.97 36.80 11.09
CA SER A 71 4.30 37.57 12.30
C SER A 71 4.14 36.64 13.51
N PRO A 72 5.17 36.43 14.36
CA PRO A 72 5.11 35.46 15.45
C PRO A 72 3.88 35.74 16.31
N PRO A 73 2.82 34.91 16.20
CA PRO A 73 1.64 35.12 17.02
C PRO A 73 2.01 34.68 18.43
N ILE A 74 1.69 35.51 19.41
CA ILE A 74 1.74 35.16 20.83
C ILE A 74 0.80 33.96 21.13
N ASP A 75 -0.05 33.55 20.19
CA ASP A 75 -1.02 32.45 20.32
C ASP A 75 -1.05 31.49 19.09
N VAL A 76 0.10 30.97 18.60
CA VAL A 76 0.07 29.78 17.71
C VAL A 76 -0.13 28.56 18.58
N ASN A 77 -1.23 27.85 18.38
CA ASN A 77 -1.62 26.65 19.12
C ASN A 77 -1.89 26.91 20.61
N ARG A 78 -3.09 27.40 20.94
CA ARG A 78 -3.72 26.94 22.19
C ARG A 78 -4.41 25.62 21.85
N PRO A 79 -3.84 24.45 22.18
CA PRO A 79 -4.51 23.17 21.97
C PRO A 79 -5.87 23.11 22.70
N ASP A 80 -6.10 24.00 23.68
CA ASP A 80 -7.33 24.10 24.47
C ASP A 80 -8.34 25.12 23.93
N ASP A 81 -8.01 25.91 22.89
CA ASP A 81 -8.94 26.84 22.24
C ASP A 81 -9.43 26.27 20.90
N PRO A 82 -10.63 25.68 20.84
CA PRO A 82 -11.21 25.14 19.62
C PRO A 82 -11.48 26.20 18.53
N ASN A 83 -11.31 27.49 18.83
CA ASN A 83 -11.43 28.58 17.86
C ASN A 83 -10.08 29.05 17.28
N SER A 84 -8.95 28.43 17.65
CA SER A 84 -7.63 28.79 17.12
C SER A 84 -7.33 28.04 15.81
N VAL A 85 -6.92 28.78 14.78
CA VAL A 85 -6.55 28.21 13.47
C VAL A 85 -5.12 27.67 13.50
N ALA A 86 -4.90 26.49 12.93
CA ALA A 86 -3.57 25.94 12.76
C ALA A 86 -2.93 26.41 11.44
N TYR A 87 -1.60 26.35 11.37
CA TYR A 87 -0.85 26.80 10.19
C TYR A 87 -0.11 25.66 9.52
N ILE A 88 -0.08 25.70 8.19
CA ILE A 88 0.80 24.89 7.35
C ILE A 88 1.77 25.86 6.67
N GLY A 89 3.06 25.57 6.79
CA GLY A 89 4.10 26.42 6.20
C GLY A 89 4.31 26.11 4.72
N LEU A 90 4.26 27.11 3.86
CA LEU A 90 4.66 27.00 2.46
C LEU A 90 6.12 27.42 2.34
N LEU A 91 6.98 26.48 1.94
CA LEU A 91 8.41 26.74 1.77
C LEU A 91 8.66 27.54 0.49
N SER A 92 9.78 28.27 0.50
CA SER A 92 10.21 29.10 -0.61
C SER A 92 10.30 28.31 -1.92
N SER A 93 9.45 28.68 -2.89
CA SER A 93 9.35 27.98 -4.17
C SER A 93 10.38 28.42 -5.20
N TRP A 94 11.13 29.49 -4.92
CA TRP A 94 12.17 30.06 -5.78
C TRP A 94 13.49 29.28 -5.71
N LEU A 95 13.62 28.32 -4.79
CA LEU A 95 14.79 27.49 -4.58
C LEU A 95 15.02 26.47 -5.70
N GLU A 96 16.28 26.09 -5.90
CA GLU A 96 16.74 25.19 -6.97
C GLU A 96 17.54 24.03 -6.35
N LEU A 97 16.81 23.06 -5.77
CA LEU A 97 17.39 21.91 -5.07
C LEU A 97 18.06 20.90 -6.02
N ASP A 98 17.69 20.97 -7.29
CA ASP A 98 18.12 20.18 -8.43
C ASP A 98 19.17 20.87 -9.31
N SER A 99 19.65 22.07 -8.93
CA SER A 99 20.67 22.78 -9.71
C SER A 99 21.96 21.97 -9.84
N GLU A 100 22.61 21.98 -11.00
CA GLU A 100 23.93 21.39 -11.17
C GLU A 100 25.02 22.16 -10.40
N GLU A 101 24.82 23.46 -10.15
CA GLU A 101 25.76 24.31 -9.41
C GLU A 101 25.71 23.99 -7.90
N PRO A 102 26.81 23.46 -7.30
CA PRO A 102 26.79 23.06 -5.89
C PRO A 102 26.46 24.19 -4.92
N LEU A 103 26.90 25.41 -5.22
CA LEU A 103 26.68 26.58 -4.36
C LEU A 103 25.20 26.99 -4.34
N ILE A 104 24.48 26.87 -5.47
CA ILE A 104 23.04 27.14 -5.53
C ILE A 104 22.26 26.09 -4.72
N ARG A 105 22.67 24.82 -4.80
CA ARG A 105 22.06 23.76 -3.97
C ARG A 105 22.31 24.00 -2.48
N GLU A 106 23.53 24.38 -2.11
CA GLU A 106 23.88 24.66 -0.72
C GLU A 106 23.12 25.89 -0.19
N LEU A 107 23.01 26.96 -0.99
CA LEU A 107 22.14 28.11 -0.70
C LEU A 107 20.70 27.66 -0.48
N SER A 108 20.17 26.86 -1.39
CA SER A 108 18.79 26.39 -1.33
C SER A 108 18.54 25.54 -0.08
N CYS A 109 19.49 24.66 0.26
CA CYS A 109 19.47 23.85 1.47
C CYS A 109 19.46 24.72 2.74
N GLN A 110 20.34 25.71 2.85
CA GLN A 110 20.43 26.59 4.02
C GLN A 110 19.17 27.46 4.20
N VAL A 111 18.56 27.92 3.10
CA VAL A 111 17.26 28.61 3.15
C VAL A 111 16.18 27.69 3.71
N LEU A 112 16.07 26.44 3.21
CA LEU A 112 15.11 25.47 3.75
C LEU A 112 15.34 25.19 5.23
N ILE A 113 16.59 25.07 5.66
CA ILE A 113 16.94 24.87 7.07
C ILE A 113 16.44 26.05 7.91
N ASN A 114 16.66 27.29 7.47
CA ASN A 114 16.20 28.49 8.18
C ASN A 114 14.66 28.53 8.26
N GLU A 115 13.96 28.24 7.16
CA GLU A 115 12.49 28.21 7.13
C GLU A 115 11.92 27.10 8.02
N CYS A 116 12.48 25.88 7.96
CA CYS A 116 12.03 24.75 8.78
C CYS A 116 12.30 24.98 10.28
N ARG A 117 13.46 25.55 10.63
CA ARG A 117 13.77 25.93 12.02
C ARG A 117 12.78 26.94 12.56
N PHE A 118 12.44 27.96 11.78
CA PHE A 118 11.43 28.94 12.17
C PHE A 118 10.04 28.33 12.29
N ALA A 119 9.62 27.51 11.30
CA ALA A 119 8.34 26.80 11.32
C ALA A 119 8.20 25.94 12.58
N ARG A 120 9.24 25.16 12.92
CA ARG A 120 9.29 24.36 14.15
C ARG A 120 9.21 25.23 15.40
N PHE A 121 9.97 26.34 15.45
CA PHE A 121 10.00 27.26 16.58
C PHE A 121 8.60 27.83 16.91
N ILE A 122 7.81 28.16 15.89
CA ILE A 122 6.44 28.68 16.09
C ILE A 122 5.38 27.56 16.20
N GLY A 123 5.77 26.29 16.19
CA GLY A 123 4.86 25.16 16.38
C GLY A 123 4.09 24.71 15.13
N ILE A 124 4.56 25.02 13.93
CA ILE A 124 4.04 24.41 12.69
C ILE A 124 4.46 22.95 12.64
N LYS A 125 3.50 22.06 12.36
CA LYS A 125 3.72 20.59 12.28
C LYS A 125 3.88 20.06 10.85
N LYS A 126 3.56 20.88 9.84
CA LYS A 126 3.55 20.47 8.43
C LYS A 126 4.04 21.60 7.53
N VAL A 127 5.00 21.30 6.66
CA VAL A 127 5.52 22.23 5.65
C VAL A 127 5.39 21.63 4.24
N LEU A 128 5.05 22.46 3.26
CA LEU A 128 4.88 22.08 1.86
C LEU A 128 6.07 22.56 1.04
N LEU A 129 6.70 21.63 0.33
CA LEU A 129 7.78 21.87 -0.60
C LEU A 129 7.27 21.81 -2.05
N ALA A 130 7.82 22.68 -2.89
CA ALA A 130 7.55 22.69 -4.32
C ALA A 130 8.08 21.42 -5.01
N PRO A 131 7.48 20.97 -6.11
CA PRO A 131 8.00 19.83 -6.86
C PRO A 131 9.40 20.12 -7.44
N PRO A 132 10.18 19.08 -7.79
CA PRO A 132 11.41 19.25 -8.57
C PRO A 132 11.10 19.95 -9.90
N ARG A 133 12.01 20.83 -10.34
CA ARG A 133 11.87 21.59 -11.58
C ARG A 133 12.49 20.85 -12.75
N ASP A 134 13.61 20.19 -12.51
CA ASP A 134 14.36 19.38 -13.45
C ASP A 134 14.36 17.92 -13.02
N LEU A 135 13.61 17.11 -13.76
CA LEU A 135 13.48 15.67 -13.51
C LEU A 135 14.75 14.90 -13.87
N VAL A 136 15.65 15.47 -14.68
CA VAL A 136 16.94 14.86 -15.02
C VAL A 136 17.84 14.81 -13.79
N ASN A 137 17.80 15.86 -12.97
CA ASN A 137 18.65 16.07 -11.82
C ASN A 137 17.98 15.69 -10.48
N LEU A 138 17.03 14.75 -10.52
CA LEU A 138 16.21 14.33 -9.37
C LEU A 138 17.03 13.83 -8.16
N GLN A 139 18.22 13.27 -8.40
CA GLN A 139 19.12 12.82 -7.33
C GLN A 139 19.59 13.99 -6.46
N TYR A 140 19.90 15.16 -7.05
CA TYR A 140 20.30 16.34 -6.29
C TYR A 140 19.16 16.88 -5.44
N TYR A 141 17.95 16.92 -6.01
CA TYR A 141 16.74 17.28 -5.26
C TYR A 141 16.55 16.35 -4.05
N SER A 142 16.61 15.03 -4.28
CA SER A 142 16.41 14.01 -3.23
C SER A 142 17.51 14.05 -2.17
N GLN A 143 18.76 14.30 -2.56
CA GLN A 143 19.88 14.47 -1.64
C GLN A 143 19.66 15.67 -0.74
N THR A 144 19.24 16.81 -1.29
CA THR A 144 18.97 18.04 -0.51
C THR A 144 17.82 17.82 0.47
N VAL A 145 16.73 17.20 0.01
CA VAL A 145 15.60 16.80 0.88
C VAL A 145 16.07 15.86 1.99
N PHE A 146 16.88 14.86 1.67
CA PHE A 146 17.35 13.89 2.66
C PHE A 146 18.30 14.53 3.69
N ARG A 147 19.21 15.42 3.25
CA ARG A 147 20.08 16.21 4.14
C ARG A 147 19.26 17.04 5.12
N LEU A 148 18.19 17.67 4.64
CA LEU A 148 17.30 18.49 5.46
C LEU A 148 16.59 17.67 6.54
N ILE A 149 15.94 16.58 6.17
CA ILE A 149 15.10 15.78 7.09
C ILE A 149 15.91 14.87 8.03
N SER A 150 17.14 14.51 7.67
CA SER A 150 18.00 13.65 8.51
C SER A 150 18.61 14.38 9.71
N GLN A 151 18.60 15.72 9.70
CA GLN A 151 19.15 16.53 10.79
C GLN A 151 18.10 16.70 11.89
N LYS A 152 18.30 16.02 13.03
CA LYS A 152 17.40 16.08 14.19
C LYS A 152 17.15 17.49 14.73
N GLU A 153 18.11 18.40 14.57
CA GLU A 153 17.99 19.80 14.98
C GLU A 153 16.94 20.58 14.17
N ASN A 154 16.73 20.16 12.92
CA ASN A 154 15.80 20.79 11.97
C ASN A 154 14.47 20.04 11.92
N PHE A 155 14.50 18.71 12.01
CA PHE A 155 13.35 17.82 11.95
C PHE A 155 13.35 16.86 13.14
N ASP A 156 12.41 17.07 14.07
CA ASP A 156 12.06 16.09 15.10
C ASP A 156 10.80 15.30 14.67
N GLN A 157 10.25 14.45 15.54
CA GLN A 157 9.03 13.68 15.22
C GLN A 157 7.76 14.55 15.04
N SER A 158 7.84 15.88 15.21
CA SER A 158 6.68 16.78 15.17
C SER A 158 6.50 17.55 13.86
N LEU A 159 7.54 17.65 13.01
CA LEU A 159 7.50 18.36 11.73
C LEU A 159 7.56 17.40 10.54
N THR A 160 6.55 17.47 9.68
CA THR A 160 6.48 16.71 8.42
C THR A 160 6.76 17.61 7.21
N LEU A 161 7.57 17.10 6.28
CA LEU A 161 7.85 17.71 4.98
C LEU A 161 6.97 17.03 3.92
N SER A 162 6.16 17.81 3.20
CA SER A 162 5.26 17.29 2.18
C SER A 162 5.63 17.84 0.80
N ILE A 163 6.02 16.98 -0.12
CA ILE A 163 6.31 17.38 -1.52
C ILE A 163 4.99 17.50 -2.27
N SER A 164 4.77 18.61 -2.98
CA SER A 164 3.54 18.82 -3.75
C SER A 164 3.67 18.27 -5.18
N LEU A 165 2.90 17.24 -5.53
CA LEU A 165 2.90 16.62 -6.87
C LEU A 165 1.47 16.56 -7.46
N PRO A 166 1.30 16.44 -8.79
CA PRO A 166 -0.01 16.13 -9.36
C PRO A 166 -0.41 14.69 -9.00
N LEU A 167 -1.71 14.37 -8.97
CA LEU A 167 -2.14 12.99 -8.69
C LEU A 167 -1.78 12.04 -9.84
N CYS A 168 -1.93 12.49 -11.09
CA CYS A 168 -1.54 11.75 -12.29
C CYS A 168 -1.37 12.71 -13.47
N GLU A 169 -0.66 12.25 -14.49
CA GLU A 169 -0.48 12.93 -15.78
C GLU A 169 -1.25 12.21 -16.89
N ASP A 170 -1.62 12.95 -17.94
CA ASP A 170 -2.41 12.43 -19.07
C ASP A 170 -1.61 11.46 -19.96
N SER A 171 -0.32 11.71 -20.16
CA SER A 171 0.57 10.90 -21.00
C SER A 171 0.86 9.54 -20.39
N ASP A 172 1.28 9.55 -19.12
CA ASP A 172 1.61 8.37 -18.34
C ASP A 172 1.06 8.51 -16.91
N PRO A 173 -0.05 7.82 -16.59
CA PRO A 173 -0.72 7.96 -15.30
C PRO A 173 0.11 7.59 -14.07
N LEU A 174 1.25 6.89 -14.23
CA LEU A 174 2.15 6.49 -13.14
C LEU A 174 3.44 7.30 -13.07
N ALA A 175 3.75 8.17 -14.04
CA ALA A 175 5.01 8.92 -14.05
C ALA A 175 5.22 9.74 -12.77
N THR A 176 4.18 10.40 -12.28
CA THR A 176 4.26 11.15 -11.02
C THR A 176 4.45 10.27 -9.79
N TRP A 177 3.88 9.06 -9.80
CA TRP A 177 4.12 8.09 -8.73
C TRP A 177 5.57 7.60 -8.76
N GLU A 178 6.17 7.40 -9.93
CA GLU A 178 7.58 7.01 -10.06
C GLU A 178 8.55 8.10 -9.60
N LEU A 179 8.21 9.36 -9.90
CA LEU A 179 8.92 10.52 -9.36
C LEU A 179 8.95 10.47 -7.84
N TRP A 180 7.78 10.33 -7.21
CA TRP A 180 7.66 10.16 -5.76
C TRP A 180 8.44 8.94 -5.25
N HIS A 181 8.24 7.78 -5.89
CA HIS A 181 8.89 6.52 -5.54
C HIS A 181 10.41 6.67 -5.50
N THR A 182 11.00 7.32 -6.51
CA THR A 182 12.44 7.57 -6.60
C THR A 182 12.92 8.44 -5.44
N ILE A 183 12.24 9.54 -5.17
CA ILE A 183 12.58 10.45 -4.05
C ILE A 183 12.50 9.70 -2.72
N ARG A 184 11.36 9.05 -2.41
CA ARG A 184 11.18 8.36 -1.12
C ARG A 184 12.19 7.25 -0.91
N LYS A 185 12.60 6.54 -1.97
CA LYS A 185 13.60 5.48 -1.92
C LYS A 185 15.00 6.04 -1.62
N LEU A 186 15.40 7.12 -2.29
CA LEU A 186 16.67 7.83 -2.03
C LEU A 186 16.70 8.45 -0.63
N CYS A 187 15.54 8.85 -0.09
CA CYS A 187 15.39 9.31 1.28
C CYS A 187 15.16 8.18 2.31
N HIS A 188 15.44 6.93 1.95
CA HIS A 188 15.30 5.75 2.84
C HIS A 188 13.93 5.64 3.54
N TYR A 189 12.85 6.00 2.84
CA TYR A 189 11.49 6.00 3.38
C TYR A 189 11.40 6.81 4.68
N HIS A 190 12.07 7.94 4.80
CA HIS A 190 12.10 8.72 6.03
C HIS A 190 10.66 9.04 6.53
N PRO A 191 10.32 8.79 7.82
CA PRO A 191 8.95 8.90 8.34
C PRO A 191 8.37 10.33 8.27
N ASN A 192 9.23 11.36 8.28
CA ASN A 192 8.79 12.74 8.17
C ASN A 192 8.55 13.19 6.72
N LEU A 193 8.87 12.36 5.72
CA LEU A 193 8.66 12.68 4.31
C LEU A 193 7.29 12.16 3.86
N THR A 194 6.43 13.09 3.47
CA THR A 194 5.06 12.83 3.01
C THR A 194 4.82 13.47 1.65
N ILE A 195 3.62 13.30 1.10
CA ILE A 195 3.24 13.86 -0.19
C ILE A 195 1.90 14.61 -0.14
N SER A 196 1.79 15.70 -0.90
CA SER A 196 0.56 16.45 -1.14
C SER A 196 0.18 16.30 -2.61
N LEU A 197 -1.06 15.87 -2.89
CA LEU A 197 -1.49 15.54 -4.25
C LEU A 197 -2.51 16.55 -4.79
N ALA A 198 -2.22 17.18 -5.91
CA ALA A 198 -3.21 18.00 -6.63
C ALA A 198 -4.24 17.12 -7.35
N LEU A 199 -5.53 17.39 -7.09
CA LEU A 199 -6.61 16.61 -7.68
C LEU A 199 -6.68 16.81 -9.20
N PRO A 200 -6.92 15.73 -9.98
CA PRO A 200 -6.89 15.79 -11.43
C PRO A 200 -8.17 16.37 -12.01
N ARG A 201 -8.07 16.87 -13.24
CA ARG A 201 -9.21 17.31 -14.06
C ARG A 201 -9.81 16.17 -14.87
N VAL A 202 -9.04 15.12 -15.10
CA VAL A 202 -9.46 13.91 -15.81
C VAL A 202 -9.67 12.75 -14.86
N LYS A 203 -10.42 11.75 -15.33
CA LYS A 203 -10.72 10.56 -14.54
C LYS A 203 -9.43 9.76 -14.26
N THR A 204 -9.06 9.66 -12.99
CA THR A 204 -7.95 8.82 -12.55
C THR A 204 -8.22 7.33 -12.80
N PRO A 205 -7.29 6.59 -13.41
CA PRO A 205 -7.37 5.14 -13.48
C PRO A 205 -7.38 4.51 -12.08
N GLY A 206 -8.22 3.49 -11.87
CA GLY A 206 -8.41 2.90 -10.54
C GLY A 206 -7.14 2.30 -9.93
N PHE A 207 -6.20 1.80 -10.76
CA PHE A 207 -4.93 1.25 -10.27
C PHE A 207 -3.96 2.32 -9.76
N VAL A 208 -4.05 3.55 -10.28
CA VAL A 208 -3.25 4.71 -9.83
C VAL A 208 -3.78 5.21 -8.49
N LEU A 209 -5.10 5.36 -8.35
CA LEU A 209 -5.71 5.74 -7.07
C LEU A 209 -5.36 4.73 -5.97
N ARG A 210 -5.49 3.42 -6.24
CA ARG A 210 -5.10 2.38 -5.26
C ARG A 210 -3.63 2.46 -4.86
N ARG A 211 -2.74 2.87 -5.78
CA ARG A 211 -1.33 3.07 -5.49
C ARG A 211 -1.14 4.19 -4.48
N TRP A 212 -1.75 5.35 -4.72
CA TRP A 212 -1.65 6.51 -3.84
C TRP A 212 -2.30 6.32 -2.48
N LEU A 213 -3.36 5.51 -2.38
CA LEU A 213 -3.96 5.15 -1.09
C LEU A 213 -3.00 4.37 -0.17
N CYS A 214 -1.94 3.78 -0.74
CA CYS A 214 -0.91 3.07 0.01
C CYS A 214 0.28 3.95 0.41
N GLU A 215 0.32 5.21 -0.01
CA GLU A 215 1.44 6.14 0.20
C GLU A 215 1.12 7.17 1.31
N PRO A 216 2.13 7.82 1.92
CA PRO A 216 1.93 8.79 3.01
C PRO A 216 1.40 10.15 2.51
N VAL A 217 0.17 10.15 1.97
CA VAL A 217 -0.51 11.36 1.47
C VAL A 217 -1.04 12.18 2.64
N SER A 218 -0.52 13.41 2.81
CA SER A 218 -0.84 14.30 3.93
C SER A 218 -1.79 15.43 3.57
N CYS A 219 -1.90 15.79 2.28
CA CYS A 219 -2.86 16.77 1.79
C CYS A 219 -3.41 16.40 0.40
N LEU A 220 -4.67 16.74 0.13
CA LEU A 220 -5.22 16.85 -1.23
C LEU A 220 -5.37 18.33 -1.59
N LEU A 221 -4.75 18.76 -2.69
CA LEU A 221 -4.78 20.14 -3.16
C LEU A 221 -5.93 20.28 -4.16
N ILE A 222 -6.87 21.18 -3.85
CA ILE A 222 -8.13 21.34 -4.59
C ILE A 222 -8.20 22.77 -5.13
N SER A 223 -7.93 22.92 -6.43
CA SER A 223 -8.05 24.19 -7.13
C SER A 223 -9.51 24.56 -7.37
N SER A 224 -9.83 25.85 -7.37
CA SER A 224 -11.15 26.35 -7.80
C SER A 224 -11.47 25.96 -9.25
N SER A 225 -10.43 25.79 -10.06
CA SER A 225 -10.53 25.50 -11.48
C SER A 225 -11.04 24.09 -11.82
N ILE A 226 -11.05 23.15 -10.86
CA ILE A 226 -11.56 21.78 -11.08
C ILE A 226 -13.04 21.62 -10.70
N PHE A 227 -13.66 22.68 -10.17
CA PHE A 227 -15.08 22.73 -9.89
C PHE A 227 -15.86 23.10 -11.15
N VAL A 228 -17.06 22.54 -11.27
CA VAL A 228 -18.02 22.86 -12.32
C VAL A 228 -19.30 23.40 -11.69
N PRO A 229 -19.96 24.41 -12.27
CA PRO A 229 -21.25 24.87 -11.77
C PRO A 229 -22.33 23.81 -12.01
N ASN A 230 -23.17 23.57 -11.01
CA ASN A 230 -24.36 22.74 -11.17
C ASN A 230 -25.52 23.55 -11.81
N HIS A 231 -26.69 22.92 -12.00
CA HIS A 231 -27.89 23.57 -12.57
C HIS A 231 -28.41 24.77 -11.74
N HIS A 232 -27.98 24.89 -10.48
CA HIS A 232 -28.27 26.03 -9.60
C HIS A 232 -27.10 27.02 -9.48
N ASN A 233 -26.07 26.89 -10.33
CA ASN A 233 -24.82 27.66 -10.35
C ASN A 233 -23.94 27.57 -9.09
N TYR A 234 -24.12 26.55 -8.24
CA TYR A 234 -23.19 26.27 -7.14
C TYR A 234 -22.00 25.41 -7.62
N PRO A 235 -20.79 25.60 -7.08
CA PRO A 235 -19.63 24.82 -7.47
C PRO A 235 -19.75 23.39 -6.96
N VAL A 236 -19.51 22.42 -7.83
CA VAL A 236 -19.47 20.99 -7.49
C VAL A 236 -18.28 20.31 -8.15
N LEU A 237 -17.79 19.24 -7.54
CA LEU A 237 -16.78 18.38 -8.14
C LEU A 237 -17.44 17.31 -8.99
N ASN A 238 -16.73 16.84 -10.01
CA ASN A 238 -17.14 15.67 -10.78
C ASN A 238 -17.18 14.40 -9.89
N LYS A 239 -17.82 13.33 -10.39
CA LYS A 239 -18.02 12.09 -9.63
C LYS A 239 -16.73 11.35 -9.29
N PHE A 240 -15.70 11.43 -10.13
CA PHE A 240 -14.45 10.73 -9.85
C PHE A 240 -13.65 11.43 -8.75
N ASN A 241 -13.61 12.76 -8.69
CA ASN A 241 -12.99 13.51 -7.60
C ASN A 241 -13.76 13.35 -6.29
N GLN A 242 -15.10 13.29 -6.34
CA GLN A 242 -15.91 12.88 -5.17
C GLN A 242 -15.48 11.50 -4.65
N ASN A 243 -15.23 10.54 -5.55
CA ASN A 243 -14.76 9.20 -5.17
C ASN A 243 -13.31 9.20 -4.65
N VAL A 244 -12.40 10.00 -5.24
CA VAL A 244 -11.02 10.15 -4.73
C VAL A 244 -11.04 10.66 -3.29
N ILE A 245 -11.80 11.72 -3.01
CA ILE A 245 -11.96 12.28 -1.67
C ILE A 245 -12.50 11.22 -0.70
N LEU A 246 -13.57 10.51 -1.09
CA LEU A 246 -14.14 9.44 -0.26
C LEU A 246 -13.12 8.35 0.06
N LYS A 247 -12.35 7.88 -0.93
CA LYS A 247 -11.34 6.83 -0.72
C LYS A 247 -10.20 7.27 0.19
N PHE A 248 -9.74 8.52 0.08
CA PHE A 248 -8.77 9.04 1.04
C PHE A 248 -9.37 9.25 2.43
N GLN A 249 -10.66 9.60 2.54
CA GLN A 249 -11.35 9.70 3.84
C GLN A 249 -11.51 8.34 4.53
N GLU A 250 -11.76 7.26 3.76
CA GLU A 250 -11.83 5.88 4.26
C GLU A 250 -10.49 5.42 4.87
N VAL A 251 -9.37 5.79 4.22
CA VAL A 251 -8.00 5.41 4.58
C VAL A 251 -7.34 6.41 5.55
N ASN A 252 -7.93 7.58 5.77
CA ASN A 252 -7.36 8.63 6.61
C ASN A 252 -6.94 8.10 8.00
N GLY A 253 -5.76 8.52 8.47
CA GLY A 253 -5.11 8.00 9.67
C GLY A 253 -4.41 6.65 9.48
N ASN A 254 -4.86 5.81 8.55
CA ASN A 254 -4.20 4.55 8.20
C ASN A 254 -3.01 4.74 7.25
N SER A 255 -3.02 5.81 6.46
CA SER A 255 -1.95 6.14 5.51
C SER A 255 -0.77 6.92 6.12
N GLN A 256 -0.79 7.22 7.42
CA GLN A 256 0.20 8.09 8.07
C GLN A 256 0.80 7.39 9.29
N ILE A 257 2.13 7.36 9.38
CA ILE A 257 2.85 6.72 10.51
C ILE A 257 2.88 7.64 11.74
N GLN A 258 3.05 8.93 11.51
CA GLN A 258 2.92 9.96 12.54
C GLN A 258 1.46 10.42 12.55
N SER A 259 0.87 10.69 13.72
CA SER A 259 -0.51 11.16 13.90
C SER A 259 -0.75 12.50 13.19
N ASN A 260 -0.85 12.46 11.87
CA ASN A 260 -0.94 13.60 10.99
C ASN A 260 -2.15 13.37 10.09
N ASP A 261 -3.22 14.08 10.40
CA ASP A 261 -4.48 13.89 9.70
C ASP A 261 -4.42 14.49 8.29
N LEU A 262 -5.20 13.87 7.39
CA LEU A 262 -5.37 14.33 6.03
C LEU A 262 -6.01 15.73 6.02
N CYS A 263 -5.45 16.63 5.22
CA CYS A 263 -5.99 17.98 5.01
C CYS A 263 -6.41 18.22 3.55
N MET A 264 -7.63 18.73 3.35
CA MET A 264 -8.12 19.19 2.05
C MET A 264 -7.76 20.67 1.90
N LEU A 265 -6.82 21.01 1.03
CA LEU A 265 -6.33 22.38 0.85
C LEU A 265 -6.97 23.05 -0.37
N LEU A 266 -7.84 24.01 -0.12
CA LEU A 266 -8.47 24.84 -1.16
C LEU A 266 -7.53 25.97 -1.58
N HIS A 267 -7.42 26.23 -2.88
CA HIS A 267 -6.65 27.37 -3.37
C HIS A 267 -7.23 27.98 -4.66
N GLY A 268 -7.02 29.28 -4.86
CA GLY A 268 -7.52 30.03 -6.02
C GLY A 268 -9.02 30.31 -5.99
N MET A 269 -9.69 30.20 -4.83
CA MET A 269 -11.14 30.35 -4.69
C MET A 269 -11.66 31.72 -5.14
N GLU A 270 -10.81 32.74 -5.07
CA GLU A 270 -11.08 34.09 -5.53
C GLU A 270 -11.18 34.20 -7.05
N LYS A 271 -10.38 33.42 -7.81
CA LYS A 271 -10.25 33.52 -9.28
C LYS A 271 -11.60 33.41 -10.00
N TYR A 272 -12.46 32.50 -9.54
CA TYR A 272 -13.76 32.19 -10.16
C TYR A 272 -14.94 32.51 -9.23
N SER A 273 -14.72 33.25 -8.14
CA SER A 273 -15.74 33.56 -7.13
C SER A 273 -16.96 34.28 -7.71
N ASN A 274 -16.77 35.15 -8.70
CA ASN A 274 -17.85 35.90 -9.37
C ASN A 274 -18.68 35.03 -10.33
N GLN A 275 -18.22 33.84 -10.70
CA GLN A 275 -18.86 32.95 -11.67
C GLN A 275 -19.79 31.93 -11.00
N VAL A 276 -19.79 31.85 -9.67
CA VAL A 276 -20.55 30.86 -8.90
C VAL A 276 -21.45 31.51 -7.85
N LYS A 277 -22.62 30.90 -7.65
CA LYS A 277 -23.59 31.34 -6.65
C LYS A 277 -23.04 31.07 -5.24
N GLY A 278 -23.07 32.09 -4.38
CA GLY A 278 -22.53 32.02 -3.02
C GLY A 278 -21.05 32.41 -2.90
N GLY A 279 -20.39 32.79 -4.00
CA GLY A 279 -19.01 33.27 -4.00
C GLY A 279 -18.00 32.25 -3.49
N ALA A 280 -16.85 32.72 -3.00
CA ALA A 280 -15.76 31.87 -2.52
C ALA A 280 -16.15 30.93 -1.35
N ASN A 281 -17.14 31.29 -0.53
CA ASN A 281 -17.56 30.45 0.60
C ASN A 281 -18.27 29.15 0.14
N SER A 282 -18.91 29.18 -1.03
CA SER A 282 -19.68 28.03 -1.54
C SER A 282 -18.82 26.79 -1.83
N TYR A 283 -17.53 26.99 -2.11
CA TYR A 283 -16.57 25.89 -2.30
C TYR A 283 -16.33 25.12 -0.99
N LEU A 284 -16.12 25.85 0.11
CA LEU A 284 -15.97 25.26 1.46
C LEU A 284 -17.25 24.52 1.86
N ASP A 285 -18.42 25.14 1.67
CA ASP A 285 -19.71 24.52 1.99
C ASP A 285 -19.89 23.19 1.26
N TYR A 286 -19.51 23.14 -0.03
CA TYR A 286 -19.58 21.92 -0.82
C TYR A 286 -18.59 20.85 -0.36
N VAL A 287 -17.33 21.20 -0.05
CA VAL A 287 -16.35 20.24 0.47
C VAL A 287 -16.81 19.68 1.82
N ASN A 288 -17.30 20.53 2.74
CA ASN A 288 -17.86 20.09 4.01
C ASN A 288 -19.09 19.18 3.81
N PHE A 289 -19.92 19.46 2.81
CA PHE A 289 -21.02 18.56 2.43
C PHE A 289 -20.52 17.18 1.99
N LEU A 290 -19.46 17.13 1.17
CA LEU A 290 -18.86 15.85 0.74
C LEU A 290 -18.28 15.07 1.91
N LEU A 291 -17.50 15.72 2.78
CA LEU A 291 -16.89 15.08 3.95
C LEU A 291 -17.94 14.54 4.91
N LYS A 292 -18.98 15.32 5.23
CA LYS A 292 -20.10 14.88 6.06
C LYS A 292 -20.87 13.72 5.44
N LYS A 293 -20.99 13.68 4.12
CA LYS A 293 -21.59 12.54 3.41
C LYS A 293 -20.71 11.30 3.52
N GLY A 294 -19.39 11.45 3.36
CA GLY A 294 -18.42 10.38 3.53
C GLY A 294 -18.43 9.81 4.95
N ASP A 295 -18.43 10.66 5.98
CA ASP A 295 -18.46 10.24 7.39
C ASP A 295 -19.68 9.37 7.69
N LYS A 296 -20.86 9.71 7.14
CA LYS A 296 -22.08 8.92 7.31
C LYS A 296 -21.95 7.52 6.71
N LEU A 297 -21.37 7.40 5.51
CA LEU A 297 -21.15 6.11 4.84
C LEU A 297 -20.15 5.26 5.63
N ILE A 298 -19.05 5.89 6.03
CA ILE A 298 -17.97 5.26 6.79
C ILE A 298 -18.48 4.77 8.17
N LEU A 299 -19.29 5.56 8.87
CA LEU A 299 -19.90 5.17 10.15
C LEU A 299 -20.93 4.03 9.99
N SER A 300 -21.67 3.98 8.88
CA SER A 300 -22.60 2.88 8.63
C SER A 300 -21.92 1.54 8.33
N GLU A 301 -20.70 1.58 7.79
CA GLU A 301 -19.92 0.39 7.43
C GLU A 301 -18.98 -0.09 8.57
N ARG A 302 -18.72 0.75 9.59
CA ARG A 302 -17.76 0.46 10.67
C ARG A 302 -18.41 -0.23 11.88
N ILE A 303 -18.24 -1.54 11.99
CA ILE A 303 -18.48 -2.29 13.24
C ILE A 303 -17.19 -2.27 14.09
N GLN A 304 -17.25 -1.54 15.21
CA GLN A 304 -16.46 -1.66 16.46
C GLN A 304 -14.91 -1.77 16.43
N GLY A 305 -14.23 -0.68 16.80
CA GLY A 305 -13.34 -0.70 17.99
C GLY A 305 -11.83 -0.72 17.81
N LEU A 306 -11.29 -1.01 16.63
CA LEU A 306 -9.85 -0.93 16.35
C LEU A 306 -9.62 -0.12 15.06
N HIS A 307 -9.54 1.21 15.20
CA HIS A 307 -9.44 2.11 14.05
C HIS A 307 -8.01 2.34 13.57
N GLU A 308 -7.01 2.05 14.40
CA GLU A 308 -5.63 2.40 14.08
C GLU A 308 -4.94 1.31 13.27
N PRO A 309 -4.11 1.69 12.29
CA PRO A 309 -3.30 0.75 11.51
C PRO A 309 -2.29 0.06 12.44
N LYS A 310 -2.34 -1.27 12.51
CA LYS A 310 -1.46 -2.05 13.39
C LYS A 310 -0.80 -3.20 12.65
N LEU A 311 0.48 -3.38 12.95
CA LEU A 311 1.25 -4.55 12.56
C LEU A 311 1.41 -5.38 13.83
N LEU A 312 0.88 -6.60 13.78
CA LEU A 312 0.86 -7.50 14.92
C LEU A 312 1.60 -8.79 14.54
N PRO A 313 2.43 -9.36 15.42
CA PRO A 313 2.92 -10.72 15.19
C PRO A 313 1.72 -11.67 15.13
N PRO A 314 1.75 -12.72 14.28
CA PRO A 314 0.74 -13.76 14.30
C PRO A 314 0.64 -14.38 15.69
N LEU A 315 -0.58 -14.62 16.16
CA LEU A 315 -0.81 -15.24 17.47
C LEU A 315 -0.28 -16.67 17.47
N LYS A 316 0.09 -17.16 18.65
CA LYS A 316 0.53 -18.55 18.87
C LYS A 316 -0.32 -19.21 19.97
N PRO A 317 -1.65 -19.36 19.83
CA PRO A 317 -2.51 -19.83 20.92
C PRO A 317 -2.15 -21.24 21.40
N ASN A 318 -1.53 -22.06 20.54
CA ASN A 318 -1.01 -23.36 20.96
C ASN A 318 0.15 -23.24 21.97
N SER A 319 1.07 -22.31 21.74
CA SER A 319 2.31 -22.19 22.52
C SER A 319 2.20 -21.21 23.68
N GLU A 320 1.27 -20.25 23.59
CA GLU A 320 1.09 -19.18 24.55
C GLU A 320 -0.34 -19.20 25.13
N ASN A 321 -0.51 -18.62 26.32
CA ASN A 321 -1.84 -18.42 26.89
C ASN A 321 -2.31 -17.00 26.56
N LEU A 322 -3.38 -16.89 25.78
CA LEU A 322 -3.97 -15.61 25.41
C LEU A 322 -4.54 -14.88 26.63
N ASN A 323 -4.42 -13.56 26.64
CA ASN A 323 -5.00 -12.72 27.68
C ASN A 323 -6.51 -12.51 27.47
N ASN A 324 -7.16 -11.92 28.48
CA ASN A 324 -8.61 -11.72 28.48
C ASN A 324 -9.07 -10.74 27.38
N GLU A 325 -8.26 -9.74 27.07
CA GLU A 325 -8.53 -8.72 26.06
C GLU A 325 -8.62 -9.33 24.66
N VAL A 326 -7.71 -10.25 24.31
CA VAL A 326 -7.73 -10.95 23.02
C VAL A 326 -9.01 -11.77 22.84
N TYR A 327 -9.42 -12.56 23.85
CA TYR A 327 -10.70 -13.27 23.78
C TYR A 327 -11.90 -12.31 23.68
N SER A 328 -11.84 -11.15 24.36
CA SER A 328 -12.89 -10.13 24.28
C SER A 328 -13.05 -9.56 22.88
N VAL A 329 -11.94 -9.35 22.16
CA VAL A 329 -11.96 -8.95 20.75
C VAL A 329 -12.57 -10.06 19.88
N PHE A 330 -12.15 -11.31 20.08
CA PHE A 330 -12.70 -12.44 19.32
C PHE A 330 -14.20 -12.62 19.46
N GLU A 331 -14.73 -12.40 20.67
CA GLU A 331 -16.14 -12.59 21.01
C GLU A 331 -17.07 -11.48 20.51
N ARG A 332 -16.52 -10.35 20.06
CA ARG A 332 -17.30 -9.25 19.45
C ARG A 332 -17.71 -9.54 18.00
N ASP A 333 -17.04 -10.48 17.34
CA ASP A 333 -17.35 -10.86 15.97
C ASP A 333 -18.56 -11.82 15.92
N SER A 334 -19.76 -11.26 15.84
CA SER A 334 -20.98 -12.07 15.75
C SER A 334 -21.05 -12.89 14.47
N ALA A 335 -20.61 -12.33 13.33
CA ALA A 335 -20.67 -12.99 12.02
C ALA A 335 -19.94 -14.33 12.02
N LYS A 336 -18.77 -14.40 12.65
CA LYS A 336 -18.04 -15.65 12.88
C LYS A 336 -18.90 -16.68 13.61
N TYR A 337 -19.39 -16.35 14.80
CA TYR A 337 -20.12 -17.33 15.63
C TYR A 337 -21.48 -17.72 15.04
N ASP A 338 -22.16 -16.81 14.34
CA ASP A 338 -23.42 -17.09 13.66
C ASP A 338 -23.20 -18.08 12.50
N MET A 339 -22.08 -17.95 11.77
CA MET A 339 -21.70 -18.91 10.73
C MET A 339 -21.36 -20.30 11.31
N TYR A 340 -20.65 -20.34 12.44
CA TYR A 340 -20.40 -21.59 13.17
C TYR A 340 -21.71 -22.22 13.67
N GLU A 341 -22.63 -21.42 14.22
CA GLU A 341 -23.94 -21.90 14.68
C GLU A 341 -24.76 -22.50 13.51
N LYS A 342 -24.78 -21.82 12.36
CA LYS A 342 -25.40 -22.33 11.13
C LYS A 342 -24.78 -23.66 10.70
N ALA A 343 -23.45 -23.78 10.72
CA ALA A 343 -22.73 -25.01 10.40
C ALA A 343 -23.07 -26.16 11.36
N ILE A 344 -23.07 -25.89 12.67
CA ILE A 344 -23.43 -26.86 13.72
C ILE A 344 -24.87 -27.33 13.54
N SER A 345 -25.81 -26.40 13.33
CA SER A 345 -27.23 -26.71 13.11
C SER A 345 -27.42 -27.63 11.90
N LYS A 346 -26.76 -27.31 10.77
CA LYS A 346 -26.79 -28.18 9.57
C LYS A 346 -26.20 -29.56 9.84
N ALA A 347 -25.05 -29.65 10.51
CA ALA A 347 -24.43 -30.93 10.82
C ALA A 347 -25.33 -31.81 11.70
N LEU A 348 -25.93 -31.23 12.75
CA LEU A 348 -26.84 -31.94 13.65
C LEU A 348 -28.16 -32.34 12.97
N SER A 349 -28.65 -31.55 12.01
CA SER A 349 -29.87 -31.90 11.26
C SER A 349 -29.74 -33.19 10.43
N LYS A 350 -28.51 -33.58 10.02
CA LYS A 350 -28.26 -34.82 9.28
C LYS A 350 -28.13 -36.05 10.19
N VAL A 351 -28.17 -35.86 11.52
CA VAL A 351 -28.06 -36.95 12.49
C VAL A 351 -29.45 -37.46 12.86
N ASN A 352 -29.65 -38.78 12.75
CA ASN A 352 -30.89 -39.39 13.21
C ASN A 352 -30.88 -39.61 14.73
N PHE A 353 -31.39 -38.64 15.47
CA PHE A 353 -31.52 -38.71 16.93
C PHE A 353 -32.60 -39.68 17.43
N SER A 354 -33.35 -40.37 16.55
CA SER A 354 -34.28 -41.43 16.99
C SER A 354 -33.55 -42.72 17.38
N THR A 355 -32.34 -42.94 16.87
CA THR A 355 -31.53 -44.14 17.17
C THR A 355 -30.57 -43.94 18.34
N VAL A 356 -30.48 -42.71 18.87
CA VAL A 356 -29.65 -42.37 20.02
C VAL A 356 -30.47 -42.58 21.29
N THR A 357 -30.05 -43.51 22.15
CA THR A 357 -30.71 -43.79 23.44
C THR A 357 -30.14 -42.90 24.53
N ASP A 358 -31.03 -42.23 25.30
CA ASP A 358 -30.68 -41.10 26.20
C ASP A 358 -29.60 -41.38 27.26
N ALA A 359 -29.29 -42.64 27.63
CA ALA A 359 -28.41 -42.93 28.76
C ALA A 359 -27.20 -43.85 28.48
N THR A 360 -27.19 -44.63 27.39
CA THR A 360 -26.18 -45.69 27.18
C THR A 360 -25.20 -45.43 26.05
N SER A 361 -25.55 -44.58 25.07
CA SER A 361 -24.68 -44.23 23.94
C SER A 361 -25.05 -42.86 23.34
N PRO A 362 -24.77 -41.75 24.05
CA PRO A 362 -25.09 -40.41 23.57
C PRO A 362 -24.24 -40.02 22.35
N PHE A 363 -24.73 -39.07 21.56
CA PHE A 363 -23.97 -38.45 20.48
C PHE A 363 -22.96 -37.44 21.06
N ILE A 364 -21.66 -37.65 20.86
CA ILE A 364 -20.62 -36.88 21.54
C ILE A 364 -20.17 -35.69 20.68
N ILE A 365 -20.37 -34.48 21.21
CA ILE A 365 -19.93 -33.23 20.59
C ILE A 365 -18.73 -32.68 21.38
N LEU A 366 -17.59 -32.53 20.72
CA LEU A 366 -16.39 -31.90 21.27
C LEU A 366 -16.25 -30.48 20.72
N VAL A 367 -16.05 -29.51 21.61
CA VAL A 367 -15.51 -28.19 21.28
C VAL A 367 -14.03 -28.19 21.63
N ALA A 368 -13.16 -28.30 20.63
CA ALA A 368 -11.72 -28.36 20.77
C ALA A 368 -11.12 -26.95 20.71
N GLY A 369 -10.56 -26.48 21.83
CA GLY A 369 -10.06 -25.10 21.98
C GLY A 369 -11.21 -24.17 22.33
N ALA A 370 -11.89 -24.46 23.43
CA ALA A 370 -13.15 -23.81 23.79
C ALA A 370 -13.02 -22.33 24.17
N GLY A 371 -11.81 -21.84 24.46
CA GLY A 371 -11.56 -20.48 24.93
C GLY A 371 -12.37 -20.16 26.17
N ARG A 372 -13.05 -19.01 26.18
CA ARG A 372 -14.01 -18.65 27.26
C ARG A 372 -15.43 -19.16 27.00
N GLY A 373 -15.64 -19.99 25.98
CA GLY A 373 -16.92 -20.68 25.74
C GLY A 373 -17.81 -20.12 24.64
N GLY A 374 -17.30 -19.22 23.78
CA GLY A 374 -18.11 -18.63 22.69
C GLY A 374 -18.73 -19.68 21.76
N LEU A 375 -17.96 -20.69 21.33
CA LEU A 375 -18.50 -21.80 20.53
C LEU A 375 -19.34 -22.78 21.34
N VAL A 376 -19.01 -22.98 22.63
CA VAL A 376 -19.80 -23.84 23.51
C VAL A 376 -21.21 -23.28 23.67
N ASP A 377 -21.35 -21.96 23.81
CA ASP A 377 -22.65 -21.28 23.83
C ASP A 377 -23.47 -21.60 22.56
N ARG A 378 -22.84 -21.59 21.37
CA ARG A 378 -23.51 -21.89 20.10
C ARG A 378 -23.94 -23.35 20.00
N VAL A 379 -23.08 -24.29 20.39
CA VAL A 379 -23.42 -25.72 20.46
C VAL A 379 -24.58 -25.96 21.42
N PHE A 380 -24.50 -25.41 22.63
CA PHE A 380 -25.54 -25.56 23.65
C PHE A 380 -26.86 -24.95 23.20
N HIS A 381 -26.83 -23.77 22.56
CA HIS A 381 -28.01 -23.11 22.02
C HIS A 381 -28.71 -23.96 20.96
N VAL A 382 -27.97 -24.49 19.97
CA VAL A 382 -28.53 -25.37 18.93
C VAL A 382 -29.11 -26.65 19.53
N ALA A 383 -28.38 -27.29 20.45
CA ALA A 383 -28.85 -28.52 21.09
C ALA A 383 -30.12 -28.31 21.94
N SER A 384 -30.21 -27.17 22.63
CA SER A 384 -31.39 -26.78 23.41
C SER A 384 -32.59 -26.51 22.52
N THR A 385 -32.41 -25.69 21.48
CA THR A 385 -33.48 -25.29 20.56
C THR A 385 -34.04 -26.49 19.79
N ASN A 386 -33.20 -27.47 19.47
CA ASN A 386 -33.62 -28.71 18.81
C ASN A 386 -34.13 -29.79 19.80
N ASN A 387 -34.19 -29.51 21.10
CA ASN A 387 -34.62 -30.46 22.14
C ASN A 387 -33.84 -31.79 22.14
N ILE A 388 -32.53 -31.73 21.91
CA ILE A 388 -31.64 -32.91 21.86
C ILE A 388 -30.64 -32.97 23.01
N LEU A 389 -30.73 -32.10 24.02
CA LEU A 389 -29.80 -32.07 25.16
C LEU A 389 -29.68 -33.41 25.89
N SER A 390 -30.76 -34.19 26.02
CA SER A 390 -30.73 -35.52 26.65
C SER A 390 -30.00 -36.58 25.81
N LYS A 391 -29.82 -36.31 24.51
CA LYS A 391 -29.26 -37.24 23.52
C LYS A 391 -27.80 -36.95 23.19
N VAL A 392 -27.29 -35.80 23.61
CA VAL A 392 -25.93 -35.35 23.31
C VAL A 392 -25.09 -35.29 24.59
N LYS A 393 -23.81 -35.54 24.43
CA LYS A 393 -22.80 -35.24 25.45
C LYS A 393 -21.88 -34.16 24.90
N ILE A 394 -21.91 -32.97 25.51
CA ILE A 394 -21.08 -31.83 25.08
C ILE A 394 -19.81 -31.79 25.94
N ILE A 395 -18.65 -31.76 25.30
CA ILE A 395 -17.33 -31.69 25.93
C ILE A 395 -16.65 -30.40 25.48
N ALA A 396 -16.14 -29.60 26.42
CA ALA A 396 -15.34 -28.41 26.15
C ALA A 396 -13.89 -28.65 26.60
N LEU A 397 -12.96 -28.70 25.63
CA LEU A 397 -11.53 -28.90 25.85
C LEU A 397 -10.78 -27.58 25.73
N GLU A 398 -10.07 -27.18 26.77
CA GLU A 398 -9.27 -25.95 26.78
C GLU A 398 -8.00 -26.13 27.61
N LYS A 399 -6.85 -25.73 27.07
CA LYS A 399 -5.56 -25.83 27.77
C LYS A 399 -5.31 -24.66 28.71
N ASN A 400 -5.74 -23.45 28.33
CA ASN A 400 -5.49 -22.23 29.06
C ASN A 400 -6.30 -22.24 30.36
N ALA A 401 -5.62 -22.46 31.49
CA ALA A 401 -6.24 -22.52 32.80
C ALA A 401 -7.02 -21.24 33.16
N GLN A 402 -6.61 -20.08 32.64
CA GLN A 402 -7.32 -18.82 32.89
C GLN A 402 -8.64 -18.75 32.11
N ALA A 403 -8.65 -19.16 30.85
CA ALA A 403 -9.88 -19.25 30.06
C ALA A 403 -10.83 -20.34 30.60
N TYR A 404 -10.26 -21.43 31.14
CA TYR A 404 -11.02 -22.50 31.77
C TYR A 404 -11.87 -22.05 32.96
N LEU A 405 -11.42 -21.07 33.76
CA LEU A 405 -12.23 -20.49 34.84
C LEU A 405 -13.53 -19.85 34.31
N PHE A 406 -13.47 -19.21 33.13
CA PHE A 406 -14.68 -18.67 32.48
C PHE A 406 -15.61 -19.79 32.01
N LEU A 407 -15.07 -20.91 31.53
CA LEU A 407 -15.88 -22.08 31.18
C LEU A 407 -16.60 -22.65 32.40
N GLN A 408 -15.92 -22.78 33.55
CA GLN A 408 -16.55 -23.24 34.80
C GLN A 408 -17.71 -22.33 35.20
N LYS A 409 -17.48 -21.01 35.18
CA LYS A 409 -18.52 -20.02 35.47
C LYS A 409 -19.69 -20.12 34.49
N ARG A 410 -19.45 -20.16 33.18
CA ARG A 410 -20.51 -20.30 32.17
C ARG A 410 -21.27 -21.62 32.30
N ASN A 411 -20.59 -22.72 32.64
CA ASN A 411 -21.25 -24.00 32.84
C ASN A 411 -22.24 -23.96 33.99
N TYR A 412 -21.86 -23.32 35.10
CA TYR A 412 -22.73 -23.09 36.25
C TYR A 412 -23.90 -22.15 35.92
N GLU A 413 -23.62 -21.00 35.29
CA GLU A 413 -24.60 -19.93 35.09
C GLU A 413 -25.53 -20.13 33.89
N LYS A 414 -25.05 -20.78 32.81
CA LYS A 414 -25.74 -20.83 31.51
C LYS A 414 -26.02 -22.25 31.00
N TRP A 415 -25.16 -23.22 31.31
CA TRP A 415 -25.28 -24.57 30.75
C TRP A 415 -25.79 -25.61 31.75
N ASN A 416 -26.27 -25.19 32.92
CA ASN A 416 -26.83 -26.04 33.98
C ASN A 416 -25.92 -27.19 34.42
N ASN A 417 -24.59 -26.98 34.35
CA ASN A 417 -23.56 -27.99 34.61
C ASN A 417 -23.65 -29.26 33.71
N ILE A 418 -24.29 -29.16 32.54
CA ILE A 418 -24.46 -30.28 31.60
C ILE A 418 -23.17 -30.50 30.77
N VAL A 419 -22.39 -29.45 30.52
CA VAL A 419 -21.18 -29.54 29.68
C VAL A 419 -20.03 -30.14 30.49
N GLU A 420 -19.37 -31.17 29.96
CA GLU A 420 -18.15 -31.72 30.55
C GLU A 420 -16.95 -30.83 30.19
N LEU A 421 -16.24 -30.33 31.20
CA LEU A 421 -15.09 -29.45 31.01
C LEU A 421 -13.78 -30.22 31.20
N ILE A 422 -12.86 -30.10 30.25
CA ILE A 422 -11.55 -30.76 30.30
C ILE A 422 -10.44 -29.71 30.17
N ASN A 423 -9.62 -29.56 31.22
CA ASN A 423 -8.43 -28.70 31.19
C ASN A 423 -7.17 -29.48 30.78
N ARG A 424 -6.98 -29.65 29.48
CA ARG A 424 -5.82 -30.36 28.90
C ARG A 424 -5.41 -29.75 27.56
N ASN A 425 -4.14 -29.90 27.22
CA ASN A 425 -3.66 -29.65 25.87
C ASN A 425 -4.16 -30.77 24.93
N MET A 426 -4.58 -30.40 23.71
CA MET A 426 -4.97 -31.36 22.68
C MET A 426 -3.89 -32.40 22.42
N PHE A 427 -2.61 -32.02 22.46
CA PHE A 427 -1.46 -32.92 22.23
C PHE A 427 -1.27 -33.97 23.33
N ASP A 428 -1.74 -33.70 24.54
CA ASP A 428 -1.59 -34.59 25.71
C ASP A 428 -2.87 -35.36 26.03
N TRP A 429 -3.98 -35.05 25.35
CA TRP A 429 -5.24 -35.74 25.53
C TRP A 429 -5.29 -36.98 24.63
N SER A 430 -4.93 -38.12 25.21
CA SER A 430 -4.83 -39.42 24.51
C SER A 430 -5.76 -40.49 25.09
N SER A 431 -6.80 -40.10 25.83
CA SER A 431 -7.71 -41.04 26.48
C SER A 431 -8.59 -41.76 25.44
N MET A 432 -8.20 -42.97 25.04
CA MET A 432 -8.83 -43.71 23.94
C MET A 432 -10.29 -44.12 24.20
N SER A 433 -10.80 -43.98 25.42
CA SER A 433 -12.16 -44.36 25.80
C SER A 433 -13.24 -43.41 25.25
N ILE A 434 -12.90 -42.14 25.02
CA ILE A 434 -13.87 -41.14 24.53
C ILE A 434 -13.79 -41.09 23.01
N LYS A 435 -14.91 -41.39 22.34
CA LYS A 435 -15.06 -41.32 20.88
C LYS A 435 -16.08 -40.27 20.44
N VAL A 436 -15.62 -39.26 19.71
CA VAL A 436 -16.36 -38.06 19.30
C VAL A 436 -17.12 -38.29 18.00
N ASP A 437 -18.34 -37.79 17.91
CA ASP A 437 -19.15 -37.81 16.69
C ASP A 437 -19.09 -36.50 15.91
N LEU A 438 -19.03 -35.36 16.62
CA LEU A 438 -18.86 -34.02 16.04
C LEU A 438 -17.73 -33.28 16.76
N CYS A 439 -16.70 -32.87 16.04
CA CYS A 439 -15.61 -32.02 16.53
C CYS A 439 -15.77 -30.61 15.95
N VAL A 440 -15.97 -29.62 16.81
CA VAL A 440 -16.04 -28.20 16.46
C VAL A 440 -14.79 -27.51 17.01
N SER A 441 -14.10 -26.74 16.18
CA SER A 441 -12.90 -25.99 16.58
C SER A 441 -12.81 -24.66 15.85
N GLU A 442 -12.19 -23.68 16.49
CA GLU A 442 -11.78 -22.42 15.87
C GLU A 442 -10.31 -22.22 16.26
N LEU A 443 -9.42 -22.72 15.40
CA LEU A 443 -7.96 -22.72 15.57
C LEU A 443 -7.29 -22.08 14.35
N LEU A 444 -8.01 -21.20 13.65
CA LEU A 444 -7.59 -20.64 12.37
C LEU A 444 -6.90 -19.30 12.61
N GLY A 445 -5.73 -19.13 11.99
CA GLY A 445 -5.10 -17.82 11.89
C GLY A 445 -5.43 -17.11 10.59
N SER A 446 -4.83 -15.93 10.40
CA SER A 446 -4.95 -15.10 9.19
C SER A 446 -4.56 -15.78 7.87
N PHE A 447 -3.84 -16.89 7.92
CA PHE A 447 -3.45 -17.70 6.77
C PHE A 447 -4.05 -19.11 6.84
N GLY A 448 -5.10 -19.29 7.64
CA GLY A 448 -5.83 -20.53 7.86
C GLY A 448 -5.07 -21.48 8.80
N CYS A 449 -3.98 -22.08 8.31
CA CYS A 449 -3.23 -23.11 9.04
C CYS A 449 -2.09 -22.58 9.92
N ASN A 450 -1.87 -21.26 9.97
CA ASN A 450 -0.75 -20.65 10.69
C ASN A 450 -0.86 -20.66 12.22
N GLU A 451 -1.92 -21.23 12.79
CA GLU A 451 -2.07 -21.44 14.24
C GLU A 451 -2.13 -22.93 14.61
N LEU A 452 -1.53 -23.79 13.77
CA LEU A 452 -1.38 -25.24 13.98
C LEU A 452 -2.70 -26.04 14.04
N SER A 453 -3.80 -25.52 13.47
CA SER A 453 -5.06 -26.28 13.36
C SER A 453 -4.87 -27.71 12.81
N PRO A 454 -4.08 -27.97 11.74
CA PRO A 454 -3.89 -29.33 11.23
C PRO A 454 -3.28 -30.28 12.27
N GLU A 455 -2.20 -29.86 12.92
CA GLU A 455 -1.48 -30.65 13.92
C GLU A 455 -2.34 -30.92 15.16
N CYS A 456 -3.03 -29.88 15.65
CA CYS A 456 -3.95 -29.98 16.79
C CYS A 456 -5.08 -30.98 16.51
N LEU A 457 -5.74 -30.87 15.36
CA LEU A 457 -6.88 -31.72 15.01
C LEU A 457 -6.47 -33.13 14.62
N MET A 458 -5.26 -33.34 14.11
CA MET A 458 -4.72 -34.69 13.90
C MET A 458 -4.63 -35.47 15.22
N ASN A 459 -4.25 -34.82 16.33
CA ASN A 459 -4.17 -35.51 17.61
C ASN A 459 -5.56 -35.95 18.10
N ILE A 460 -6.57 -35.07 17.96
CA ILE A 460 -7.96 -35.43 18.22
C ILE A 460 -8.41 -36.58 17.32
N GLN A 461 -8.07 -36.53 16.04
CA GLN A 461 -8.41 -37.57 15.08
C GLN A 461 -7.86 -38.94 15.48
N ARG A 462 -6.58 -38.98 15.85
CA ARG A 462 -5.87 -40.22 16.18
C ARG A 462 -6.48 -40.93 17.38
N TYR A 463 -6.82 -40.19 18.44
CA TYR A 463 -7.23 -40.79 19.71
C TYR A 463 -8.74 -40.80 19.92
N HIS A 464 -9.46 -39.80 19.43
CA HIS A 464 -10.86 -39.54 19.78
C HIS A 464 -11.84 -39.69 18.63
N SER A 465 -11.41 -39.77 17.37
CA SER A 465 -12.38 -39.88 16.27
C SER A 465 -12.85 -41.30 15.98
N LYS A 466 -14.09 -41.35 15.50
CA LYS A 466 -14.74 -42.46 14.79
C LYS A 466 -14.51 -42.27 13.28
N PRO A 467 -14.65 -43.31 12.45
CA PRO A 467 -14.63 -43.15 10.99
C PRO A 467 -15.69 -42.18 10.46
N THR A 468 -16.78 -41.99 11.21
CA THR A 468 -17.92 -41.13 10.87
C THR A 468 -17.86 -39.75 11.54
N THR A 469 -16.78 -39.41 12.25
CA THR A 469 -16.68 -38.12 12.94
C THR A 469 -16.76 -36.97 11.96
N ILE A 470 -17.67 -36.04 12.23
CA ILE A 470 -17.83 -34.80 11.48
C ILE A 470 -16.90 -33.75 12.09
N TYR A 471 -16.19 -33.01 11.24
CA TYR A 471 -15.37 -31.87 11.64
C TYR A 471 -15.98 -30.56 11.17
N ILE A 472 -15.93 -29.55 12.04
CA ILE A 472 -16.21 -28.15 11.74
C ILE A 472 -15.00 -27.34 12.25
N PRO A 473 -14.20 -26.72 11.36
CA PRO A 473 -14.35 -26.69 9.91
C PRO A 473 -14.05 -28.02 9.21
N GLN A 474 -14.70 -28.25 8.06
CA GLN A 474 -14.42 -29.37 7.17
C GLN A 474 -13.12 -29.18 6.40
N SER A 475 -12.84 -27.95 5.97
CA SER A 475 -11.56 -27.62 5.32
C SER A 475 -11.24 -26.15 5.39
N TYR A 476 -9.98 -25.82 5.12
CA TYR A 476 -9.52 -24.45 4.96
C TYR A 476 -8.34 -24.39 4.00
N THR A 477 -8.33 -23.35 3.17
CA THR A 477 -7.37 -23.13 2.09
C THR A 477 -6.63 -21.83 2.34
N SER A 478 -5.29 -21.88 2.28
CA SER A 478 -4.42 -20.70 2.30
C SER A 478 -4.29 -20.11 0.90
N CYS A 479 -4.38 -18.80 0.77
CA CYS A 479 -4.38 -18.09 -0.50
C CYS A 479 -3.40 -16.91 -0.48
N ILE A 480 -2.76 -16.56 -1.60
CA ILE A 480 -1.71 -15.53 -1.62
C ILE A 480 -1.75 -14.64 -2.87
N ALA A 481 -1.28 -13.39 -2.73
CA ALA A 481 -1.08 -12.47 -3.85
C ALA A 481 0.11 -11.51 -3.63
N PRO A 482 0.79 -11.02 -4.69
CA PRO A 482 1.84 -10.00 -4.59
C PRO A 482 1.27 -8.63 -4.25
N ILE A 483 1.95 -7.87 -3.38
CA ILE A 483 1.51 -6.55 -2.93
C ILE A 483 2.59 -5.47 -2.99
N THR A 484 2.14 -4.22 -3.17
CA THR A 484 2.87 -3.04 -2.72
C THR A 484 2.27 -2.55 -1.40
N CYS A 485 3.13 -2.22 -0.43
CA CYS A 485 2.76 -1.76 0.90
C CYS A 485 3.91 -0.93 1.51
N PRO A 486 4.17 0.28 0.99
CA PRO A 486 5.33 1.07 1.38
C PRO A 486 5.25 1.56 2.83
N LEU A 487 4.06 1.77 3.39
CA LEU A 487 3.88 2.14 4.80
C LEU A 487 4.26 1.02 5.77
N PHE A 488 3.97 -0.24 5.42
CA PHE A 488 4.48 -1.39 6.16
C PHE A 488 6.01 -1.38 6.17
N TYR A 489 6.61 -1.24 4.99
CA TYR A 489 8.06 -1.27 4.84
C TYR A 489 8.71 -0.13 5.61
N GLN A 490 8.18 1.09 5.47
CA GLN A 490 8.63 2.27 6.20
C GLN A 490 8.62 2.06 7.72
N LYS A 491 7.52 1.51 8.27
CA LYS A 491 7.40 1.23 9.70
C LYS A 491 8.37 0.16 10.19
N MET A 492 8.60 -0.88 9.39
CA MET A 492 9.52 -1.97 9.75
C MET A 492 10.98 -1.58 9.56
N SER A 493 11.30 -0.76 8.56
CA SER A 493 12.67 -0.30 8.29
C SER A 493 13.15 0.78 9.26
N SER A 494 12.25 1.55 9.89
CA SER A 494 12.64 2.50 10.94
C SER A 494 13.17 1.82 12.20
N ASP A 495 12.72 0.60 12.50
CA ASP A 495 13.25 -0.24 13.58
C ASP A 495 14.50 -0.99 13.08
N LEU A 496 15.59 -0.22 12.88
CA LEU A 496 16.88 -0.64 12.30
C LEU A 496 17.64 -1.73 13.09
N SER A 497 17.05 -2.34 14.10
CA SER A 497 17.74 -3.21 15.06
C SER A 497 17.73 -4.70 14.69
N SER A 498 16.84 -5.19 13.82
CA SER A 498 16.85 -6.60 13.39
C SER A 498 16.32 -6.83 11.98
N THR A 499 17.09 -7.53 11.15
CA THR A 499 16.63 -8.02 9.84
C THR A 499 15.60 -9.14 9.95
N GLU A 500 15.44 -9.74 11.12
CA GLU A 500 14.49 -10.84 11.39
C GLU A 500 13.03 -10.39 11.21
N PHE A 501 12.73 -9.09 11.41
CA PHE A 501 11.38 -8.56 11.19
C PHE A 501 10.93 -8.69 9.74
N MET A 502 11.85 -8.47 8.79
CA MET A 502 11.58 -8.63 7.35
C MET A 502 11.64 -10.08 6.88
N GLU A 503 12.00 -11.00 7.77
CA GLU A 503 11.97 -12.45 7.55
C GLU A 503 10.86 -13.12 8.38
N SER A 504 9.97 -12.33 8.99
CA SER A 504 8.82 -12.83 9.76
C SER A 504 7.50 -12.47 9.08
N PRO A 505 6.48 -13.34 9.12
CA PRO A 505 5.13 -12.95 8.73
C PRO A 505 4.49 -12.03 9.77
N TRP A 506 3.59 -11.16 9.33
CA TRP A 506 2.89 -10.17 10.17
C TRP A 506 1.41 -10.11 9.86
N VAL A 507 0.56 -9.92 10.87
CA VAL A 507 -0.85 -9.60 10.65
C VAL A 507 -0.97 -8.09 10.42
N ALA A 508 -1.50 -7.72 9.26
CA ALA A 508 -1.67 -6.33 8.84
C ALA A 508 -3.12 -5.86 9.05
N HIS A 509 -3.39 -5.25 10.20
CA HIS A 509 -4.71 -4.73 10.54
C HIS A 509 -4.84 -3.27 10.09
N ASN A 510 -5.81 -2.99 9.21
CA ASN A 510 -6.07 -1.65 8.65
C ASN A 510 -4.85 -0.97 8.02
N VAL A 511 -3.81 -1.71 7.63
CA VAL A 511 -2.65 -1.16 6.93
C VAL A 511 -2.94 -1.14 5.44
N PRO A 512 -2.87 0.02 4.75
CA PRO A 512 -3.19 0.11 3.33
C PRO A 512 -2.19 -0.65 2.46
N TYR A 513 -2.69 -1.48 1.55
CA TYR A 513 -1.89 -2.19 0.55
C TYR A 513 -2.65 -2.30 -0.77
N GLN A 514 -1.93 -2.58 -1.86
CA GLN A 514 -2.52 -2.86 -3.16
C GLN A 514 -2.05 -4.22 -3.67
N ILE A 515 -3.01 -5.10 -4.00
CA ILE A 515 -2.75 -6.32 -4.76
C ILE A 515 -2.33 -5.94 -6.19
N LEU A 516 -1.21 -6.49 -6.64
CA LEU A 516 -0.55 -6.15 -7.90
C LEU A 516 -0.99 -7.00 -9.08
N SER A 517 -1.62 -8.14 -8.80
CA SER A 517 -2.11 -9.07 -9.80
C SER A 517 -3.63 -9.00 -9.92
N SER A 518 -4.19 -9.56 -10.98
CA SER A 518 -5.65 -9.59 -11.22
C SER A 518 -6.41 -10.59 -10.35
N ARG A 519 -5.71 -11.38 -9.53
CA ARG A 519 -6.26 -12.53 -8.82
C ARG A 519 -5.46 -12.86 -7.56
N VAL A 520 -6.05 -13.67 -6.70
CA VAL A 520 -5.34 -14.39 -5.63
C VAL A 520 -5.16 -15.84 -6.08
N ASN A 521 -4.06 -16.49 -5.73
CA ASN A 521 -3.86 -17.91 -6.01
C ASN A 521 -4.05 -18.73 -4.73
N GLU A 522 -4.78 -19.84 -4.81
CA GLU A 522 -4.75 -20.87 -3.77
C GLU A 522 -3.37 -21.51 -3.70
N LEU A 523 -2.97 -21.87 -2.48
CA LEU A 523 -1.71 -22.58 -2.23
C LEU A 523 -1.98 -24.03 -1.85
N TRP A 524 -2.59 -24.24 -0.70
CA TRP A 524 -2.86 -25.57 -0.17
C TRP A 524 -4.09 -25.57 0.72
N THR A 525 -4.68 -26.75 0.84
CA THR A 525 -5.87 -27.00 1.66
C THR A 525 -5.57 -28.10 2.68
N PHE A 526 -6.09 -27.93 3.88
CA PHE A 526 -6.23 -29.02 4.85
C PHE A 526 -7.71 -29.39 4.94
N GLN A 527 -8.02 -30.67 4.80
CA GLN A 527 -9.37 -31.21 4.86
C GLN A 527 -9.46 -32.22 6.00
N HIS A 528 -10.47 -32.06 6.86
CA HIS A 528 -10.70 -32.89 8.03
C HIS A 528 -11.85 -33.89 7.77
N PRO A 529 -11.70 -35.17 8.14
CA PRO A 529 -10.50 -35.77 8.75
C PRO A 529 -9.31 -35.83 7.78
N LEU A 530 -8.11 -35.64 8.32
CA LEU A 530 -6.85 -35.71 7.59
C LEU A 530 -6.49 -37.18 7.22
N PRO A 531 -5.73 -37.42 6.14
CA PRO A 531 -5.09 -38.71 5.89
C PRO A 531 -4.29 -39.23 7.10
N ARG A 532 -4.23 -40.55 7.31
CA ARG A 532 -3.52 -41.13 8.48
C ARG A 532 -2.03 -40.82 8.50
N ASP A 533 -1.40 -40.82 7.33
CA ASP A 533 0.03 -40.53 7.14
C ASP A 533 0.24 -39.10 6.64
N GLU A 534 -0.58 -38.15 7.12
CA GLU A 534 -0.54 -36.76 6.67
C GLU A 534 0.85 -36.15 6.83
N ASN A 535 1.41 -35.68 5.73
CA ASN A 535 2.62 -34.86 5.75
C ASN A 535 2.19 -33.41 5.93
N PHE A 536 2.57 -32.74 7.02
CA PHE A 536 2.20 -31.35 7.26
C PHE A 536 3.01 -30.33 6.44
N ASN A 537 4.05 -30.78 5.73
CA ASN A 537 4.80 -29.95 4.81
C ASN A 537 3.97 -29.63 3.55
N ARG A 538 4.11 -28.39 3.06
CA ARG A 538 3.54 -27.93 1.79
C ARG A 538 4.57 -27.10 1.07
N SER A 539 4.64 -27.20 -0.25
CA SER A 539 5.48 -26.32 -1.06
C SER A 539 4.80 -26.10 -2.40
N VAL A 540 4.73 -24.84 -2.83
CA VAL A 540 4.06 -24.45 -4.07
C VAL A 540 4.92 -23.41 -4.78
N LEU A 541 5.09 -23.62 -6.08
CA LEU A 541 5.58 -22.63 -7.03
C LEU A 541 4.38 -22.06 -7.78
N THR A 542 4.11 -20.76 -7.65
CA THR A 542 2.90 -20.13 -8.18
C THR A 542 3.20 -18.82 -8.92
N GLU A 543 2.38 -18.47 -9.89
CA GLU A 543 2.68 -17.40 -10.85
C GLU A 543 1.61 -16.31 -10.90
N PHE A 544 2.11 -15.08 -11.01
CA PHE A 544 1.35 -13.85 -11.10
C PHE A 544 1.82 -13.00 -12.28
N LYS A 545 0.90 -12.33 -12.95
CA LYS A 545 1.22 -11.29 -13.93
C LYS A 545 0.98 -9.93 -13.29
N ILE A 546 2.00 -9.08 -13.31
CA ILE A 546 1.94 -7.69 -12.87
C ILE A 546 1.90 -6.82 -14.12
N LYS A 547 0.73 -6.22 -14.36
CA LYS A 547 0.49 -5.41 -15.56
C LYS A 547 1.21 -4.06 -15.49
N HIS A 548 1.22 -3.45 -14.31
CA HIS A 548 1.67 -2.07 -14.13
C HIS A 548 2.89 -2.02 -13.23
N ARG A 549 3.90 -1.27 -13.66
CA ARG A 549 5.15 -1.04 -12.94
C ARG A 549 4.93 -0.54 -11.54
N VAL A 550 5.77 -1.02 -10.63
CA VAL A 550 5.55 -0.91 -9.18
C VAL A 550 6.80 -1.30 -8.41
N GLU A 551 6.79 -1.05 -7.11
CA GLU A 551 7.72 -1.64 -6.17
C GLU A 551 7.01 -2.75 -5.37
N LEU A 552 7.50 -3.97 -5.52
CA LEU A 552 7.03 -5.13 -4.79
C LEU A 552 7.63 -5.10 -3.38
N HIS A 553 6.77 -5.12 -2.36
CA HIS A 553 7.19 -5.09 -0.95
C HIS A 553 7.05 -6.46 -0.27
N GLY A 554 6.25 -7.35 -0.84
CA GLY A 554 5.93 -8.64 -0.22
C GLY A 554 4.75 -9.32 -0.88
N PHE A 555 4.25 -10.32 -0.16
CA PHE A 555 3.06 -11.06 -0.51
C PHE A 555 2.05 -10.99 0.63
N ILE A 556 0.77 -11.04 0.30
CA ILE A 556 -0.30 -11.03 1.28
C ILE A 556 -1.09 -12.33 1.23
N GLY A 557 -1.27 -12.90 2.42
CA GLY A 557 -1.92 -14.15 2.69
C GLY A 557 -3.33 -13.95 3.25
N TYR A 558 -4.22 -14.80 2.76
CA TYR A 558 -5.61 -14.89 3.16
C TYR A 558 -5.98 -16.36 3.43
N PHE A 559 -7.21 -16.60 3.88
CA PHE A 559 -7.78 -17.93 3.88
C PHE A 559 -9.27 -17.94 3.50
N VAL A 560 -9.72 -19.13 3.08
CA VAL A 560 -11.13 -19.50 2.96
C VAL A 560 -11.33 -20.77 3.78
N ALA A 561 -12.29 -20.79 4.70
CA ALA A 561 -12.63 -21.95 5.52
C ALA A 561 -14.06 -22.39 5.26
N ARG A 562 -14.20 -23.65 4.86
CA ARG A 562 -15.48 -24.33 4.72
C ARG A 562 -15.82 -24.95 6.07
N LEU A 563 -16.78 -24.34 6.78
CA LEU A 563 -17.21 -24.82 8.08
C LEU A 563 -17.99 -26.13 7.94
N TYR A 564 -19.02 -26.13 7.09
CA TYR A 564 -19.85 -27.29 6.79
C TYR A 564 -20.67 -27.07 5.52
N ASP A 565 -20.57 -27.97 4.54
CA ASP A 565 -21.27 -27.86 3.25
C ASP A 565 -20.80 -26.63 2.42
N ASP A 566 -21.45 -26.34 1.28
CA ASP A 566 -21.14 -25.19 0.40
C ASP A 566 -21.61 -23.83 0.90
N GLU A 567 -22.54 -23.78 1.85
CA GLU A 567 -23.16 -22.53 2.28
C GLU A 567 -22.61 -21.96 3.61
N CYS A 568 -21.79 -22.72 4.35
CA CYS A 568 -21.21 -22.24 5.61
C CYS A 568 -19.71 -22.05 5.40
N VAL A 569 -19.35 -20.87 4.87
CA VAL A 569 -17.98 -20.51 4.52
C VAL A 569 -17.60 -19.21 5.23
N LEU A 570 -16.40 -19.20 5.81
CA LEU A 570 -15.72 -17.99 6.28
C LEU A 570 -14.61 -17.65 5.29
N SER A 571 -14.49 -16.38 4.92
CA SER A 571 -13.49 -15.90 3.97
C SER A 571 -13.03 -14.50 4.35
N ILE A 572 -11.72 -14.29 4.27
CA ILE A 572 -11.11 -12.95 4.40
C ILE A 572 -10.54 -12.44 3.08
N ILE A 573 -10.91 -13.08 1.97
CA ILE A 573 -10.51 -12.66 0.63
C ILE A 573 -11.17 -11.32 0.32
N PRO A 574 -10.44 -10.32 -0.21
CA PRO A 574 -11.03 -9.03 -0.55
C PRO A 574 -12.12 -9.16 -1.61
N ASP A 575 -13.15 -8.32 -1.51
CA ASP A 575 -14.25 -8.32 -2.46
C ASP A 575 -13.77 -8.05 -3.90
N LYS A 576 -14.41 -8.75 -4.85
CA LYS A 576 -14.18 -8.60 -6.30
C LYS A 576 -12.77 -8.98 -6.75
N VAL A 577 -12.07 -9.81 -5.98
CA VAL A 577 -10.79 -10.40 -6.38
C VAL A 577 -10.98 -11.90 -6.65
N PRO A 578 -10.87 -12.36 -7.91
CA PRO A 578 -11.07 -13.77 -8.23
C PRO A 578 -9.95 -14.64 -7.65
N ILE A 579 -10.29 -15.87 -7.28
CA ILE A 579 -9.33 -16.85 -6.77
C ILE A 579 -9.05 -17.89 -7.84
N LYS A 580 -7.78 -18.09 -8.17
CA LYS A 580 -7.33 -19.21 -9.01
C LYS A 580 -7.05 -20.42 -8.14
N THR A 581 -7.74 -21.51 -8.40
CA THR A 581 -7.51 -22.78 -7.71
C THR A 581 -6.23 -23.47 -8.15
N SER A 582 -5.83 -24.47 -7.38
CA SER A 582 -4.74 -25.39 -7.73
C SER A 582 -4.98 -26.09 -9.08
N ASN A 583 -6.23 -26.36 -9.46
CA ASN A 583 -6.61 -26.99 -10.72
C ASN A 583 -6.73 -26.00 -11.89
N GLY A 584 -6.43 -24.71 -11.66
CA GLY A 584 -6.50 -23.66 -12.68
C GLY A 584 -7.90 -23.13 -12.95
N THR A 585 -8.92 -23.56 -12.20
CA THR A 585 -10.26 -22.98 -12.25
C THR A 585 -10.32 -21.68 -11.46
N PHE A 586 -11.38 -20.89 -11.67
CA PHE A 586 -11.64 -19.68 -10.93
C PHE A 586 -12.93 -19.82 -10.13
N HIS A 587 -12.89 -19.39 -8.88
CA HIS A 587 -14.09 -19.24 -8.05
C HIS A 587 -14.06 -17.89 -7.36
N ASP A 588 -15.26 -17.34 -7.15
CA ASP A 588 -15.47 -16.06 -6.51
C ASP A 588 -15.89 -16.30 -5.06
N PHE A 589 -14.94 -16.23 -4.14
CA PHE A 589 -15.24 -15.99 -2.72
C PHE A 589 -15.04 -14.51 -2.44
N SER A 590 -16.00 -13.89 -1.77
CA SER A 590 -15.88 -12.53 -1.25
C SER A 590 -15.49 -12.56 0.22
N HIS A 591 -15.27 -11.39 0.79
CA HIS A 591 -15.11 -11.27 2.22
C HIS A 591 -16.45 -11.64 2.89
N THR A 592 -16.42 -12.39 4.00
CA THR A 592 -17.65 -12.66 4.75
C THR A 592 -18.17 -11.35 5.35
N GLU A 593 -19.43 -11.04 5.10
CA GLU A 593 -20.04 -9.79 5.58
C GLU A 593 -19.90 -9.65 7.11
N ASN A 594 -19.48 -8.47 7.57
CA ASN A 594 -19.29 -8.13 8.99
C ASN A 594 -18.26 -8.97 9.77
N LEU A 595 -17.44 -9.76 9.08
CA LEU A 595 -16.36 -10.53 9.71
C LEU A 595 -15.19 -9.59 10.10
N VAL A 596 -14.72 -9.66 11.35
CA VAL A 596 -13.68 -8.74 11.86
C VAL A 596 -12.57 -9.44 12.65
N SER A 597 -12.69 -10.75 12.90
CA SER A 597 -11.74 -11.52 13.71
C SER A 597 -10.36 -11.64 13.10
N TRP A 598 -10.24 -11.55 11.77
CA TRP A 598 -9.00 -11.80 11.07
C TRP A 598 -8.66 -10.66 10.13
N SER A 599 -7.42 -10.20 10.23
CA SER A 599 -6.79 -9.34 9.24
C SER A 599 -5.81 -10.16 8.42
N PRO A 600 -5.47 -9.76 7.18
CA PRO A 600 -4.58 -10.54 6.33
C PRO A 600 -3.15 -10.62 6.87
N MET A 601 -2.41 -11.63 6.41
CA MET A 601 -1.02 -11.87 6.83
C MET A 601 -0.03 -11.43 5.74
N VAL A 602 0.91 -10.56 6.05
CA VAL A 602 1.97 -10.12 5.14
C VAL A 602 3.20 -11.00 5.29
N PHE A 603 3.75 -11.43 4.16
CA PHE A 603 5.06 -12.07 4.00
C PHE A 603 5.99 -11.05 3.32
N PRO A 604 6.78 -10.29 4.10
CA PRO A 604 7.58 -9.18 3.58
C PRO A 604 8.78 -9.66 2.76
N LEU A 605 9.33 -8.75 1.95
CA LEU A 605 10.66 -8.90 1.35
C LEU A 605 11.66 -8.09 2.16
N ARG A 606 12.85 -8.67 2.37
CA ARG A 606 13.98 -7.96 3.00
C ARG A 606 14.34 -6.66 2.28
N GLN A 607 14.28 -6.68 0.96
CA GLN A 607 14.47 -5.51 0.12
C GLN A 607 13.33 -5.44 -0.91
N PRO A 608 12.61 -4.31 -0.98
CA PRO A 608 11.60 -4.10 -2.01
C PRO A 608 12.26 -4.09 -3.39
N VAL A 609 11.54 -4.63 -4.38
CA VAL A 609 12.07 -4.80 -5.74
C VAL A 609 11.21 -4.03 -6.73
N THR A 610 11.84 -3.19 -7.54
CA THR A 610 11.16 -2.50 -8.64
C THR A 610 10.82 -3.49 -9.75
N ILE A 611 9.57 -3.50 -10.16
CA ILE A 611 8.98 -4.39 -11.16
C ILE A 611 8.51 -3.53 -12.34
N ALA A 612 8.88 -3.91 -13.55
CA ALA A 612 8.48 -3.23 -14.78
C ALA A 612 7.04 -3.60 -15.19
N ASP A 613 6.51 -2.89 -16.19
CA ASP A 613 5.23 -3.25 -16.82
C ASP A 613 5.28 -4.69 -17.39
N ASP A 614 4.13 -5.35 -17.38
CA ASP A 614 3.93 -6.70 -17.93
C ASP A 614 4.95 -7.76 -17.46
N THR A 615 5.41 -7.66 -16.21
CA THR A 615 6.33 -8.62 -15.58
C THR A 615 5.57 -9.82 -15.01
N GLU A 616 6.10 -11.02 -15.21
CA GLU A 616 5.65 -12.22 -14.54
C GLU A 616 6.47 -12.45 -13.26
N ILE A 617 5.80 -12.73 -12.16
CA ILE A 617 6.42 -13.15 -10.90
C ILE A 617 6.10 -14.61 -10.67
N GLN A 618 7.14 -15.38 -10.35
CA GLN A 618 7.04 -16.74 -9.84
C GLN A 618 7.44 -16.75 -8.36
N LEU A 619 6.50 -17.11 -7.49
CA LEU A 619 6.67 -17.20 -6.05
C LEU A 619 6.87 -18.66 -5.66
N LEU A 620 7.94 -18.96 -4.93
CA LEU A 620 8.07 -20.16 -4.12
C LEU A 620 7.63 -19.84 -2.71
N ILE A 621 6.65 -20.59 -2.18
CA ILE A 621 6.28 -20.53 -0.78
C ILE A 621 6.09 -21.95 -0.23
N SER A 622 6.66 -22.19 0.95
CA SER A 622 6.63 -23.47 1.62
C SER A 622 6.15 -23.30 3.06
N ARG A 623 5.32 -24.23 3.51
CA ARG A 623 5.05 -24.51 4.92
C ARG A 623 5.92 -25.70 5.32
N THR A 624 6.84 -25.48 6.24
CA THR A 624 7.75 -26.53 6.71
C THR A 624 7.38 -26.94 8.13
N ALA A 625 7.32 -28.24 8.34
CA ALA A 625 7.06 -28.91 9.61
C ALA A 625 8.20 -29.90 9.84
N SER A 626 9.05 -29.61 10.82
CA SER A 626 10.19 -30.46 11.16
C SER A 626 10.47 -30.40 12.66
N GLY A 627 10.84 -31.53 13.24
CA GLY A 627 10.98 -31.67 14.69
C GLY A 627 9.65 -31.36 15.39
N ASP A 628 9.69 -30.38 16.29
CA ASP A 628 8.56 -29.91 17.08
C ASP A 628 8.08 -28.51 16.65
N LYS A 629 8.37 -28.07 15.41
CA LYS A 629 8.10 -26.70 14.95
C LYS A 629 7.52 -26.65 13.54
N THR A 630 6.73 -25.60 13.29
CA THR A 630 6.26 -25.22 11.96
C THR A 630 6.65 -23.78 11.65
N TRP A 631 7.04 -23.53 10.41
CA TRP A 631 7.34 -22.19 9.88
C TRP A 631 7.00 -22.09 8.39
N TYR A 632 7.19 -20.90 7.82
CA TYR A 632 7.04 -20.65 6.39
C TYR A 632 8.35 -20.12 5.81
N GLU A 633 8.67 -20.52 4.58
CA GLU A 633 9.80 -20.02 3.79
C GLU A 633 9.28 -19.49 2.46
N TRP A 634 9.81 -18.36 1.97
CA TRP A 634 9.39 -17.79 0.69
C TRP A 634 10.51 -17.08 -0.07
N SER A 635 10.43 -17.14 -1.40
CA SER A 635 11.27 -16.39 -2.33
C SER A 635 10.54 -16.17 -3.65
N PHE A 636 11.03 -15.26 -4.48
CA PHE A 636 10.46 -15.07 -5.81
C PHE A 636 11.52 -14.87 -6.89
N GLU A 637 11.10 -15.09 -8.12
CA GLU A 637 11.80 -14.72 -9.36
C GLU A 637 10.88 -13.87 -10.23
N SER A 638 11.44 -12.91 -10.97
CA SER A 638 10.70 -12.07 -11.92
C SER A 638 11.22 -12.26 -13.34
N PHE A 639 10.29 -12.20 -14.30
CA PHE A 639 10.55 -12.47 -15.72
C PHE A 639 9.85 -11.45 -16.62
N ILE A 640 10.53 -11.07 -17.70
CA ILE A 640 9.94 -10.32 -18.81
C ILE A 640 9.97 -11.17 -20.08
N TYR A 641 9.09 -10.87 -21.03
CA TYR A 641 9.05 -11.54 -22.32
C TYR A 641 9.57 -10.59 -23.40
N LEU A 642 10.68 -10.95 -24.04
CA LEU A 642 11.18 -10.24 -25.21
C LEU A 642 10.68 -10.90 -26.49
N VAL A 643 10.19 -10.09 -27.42
CA VAL A 643 9.85 -10.54 -28.77
C VAL A 643 11.09 -10.45 -29.63
N VAL A 644 11.59 -11.60 -30.08
CA VAL A 644 12.73 -11.67 -31.01
C VAL A 644 12.20 -12.12 -32.37
N SER A 645 12.44 -11.32 -33.40
CA SER A 645 12.18 -11.72 -34.78
C SER A 645 13.31 -12.63 -35.24
N GLN A 646 13.01 -13.89 -35.57
CA GLN A 646 13.98 -14.71 -36.30
C GLN A 646 14.00 -14.26 -37.76
N GLU A 647 15.08 -13.61 -38.20
CA GLU A 647 15.36 -13.54 -39.63
C GLU A 647 15.67 -14.96 -40.13
N PRO A 648 15.07 -15.41 -41.24
CA PRO A 648 15.40 -16.71 -41.81
C PRO A 648 16.88 -16.71 -42.22
N GLN A 649 17.71 -17.43 -41.46
CA GLN A 649 19.09 -17.68 -41.84
C GLN A 649 19.10 -18.34 -43.22
N LYS A 650 19.51 -17.59 -44.25
CA LYS A 650 19.88 -18.17 -45.54
C LYS A 650 21.06 -19.09 -45.28
N ASN A 651 20.85 -20.38 -45.47
CA ASN A 651 21.89 -21.41 -45.51
C ASN A 651 23.02 -20.96 -46.46
N ALA A 652 24.09 -20.40 -45.91
CA ALA A 652 25.37 -20.32 -46.59
C ALA A 652 26.06 -21.67 -46.41
N ALA A 653 25.84 -22.56 -47.37
CA ALA A 653 26.68 -23.72 -47.55
C ALA A 653 28.11 -23.25 -47.90
N SER A 654 29.07 -23.53 -47.03
CA SER A 654 30.47 -23.62 -47.42
C SER A 654 31.20 -24.68 -46.58
N ASN A 655 31.70 -25.68 -47.30
CA ASN A 655 32.55 -26.80 -46.90
C ASN A 655 33.70 -26.37 -45.95
N VAL A 656 34.31 -27.20 -45.08
CA VAL A 656 35.13 -28.43 -45.28
C VAL A 656 35.46 -29.01 -43.85
N PRO A 657 36.03 -30.22 -43.63
CA PRO A 657 35.54 -31.60 -43.76
C PRO A 657 35.45 -32.40 -42.41
N ARG A 658 34.84 -33.59 -42.49
CA ARG A 658 34.73 -34.63 -41.43
C ARG A 658 36.04 -35.33 -41.08
N SER A 659 36.21 -35.72 -39.81
CA SER A 659 36.68 -37.06 -39.44
C SER A 659 36.17 -37.54 -38.07
N LEU A 660 35.33 -38.60 -38.12
CA LEU A 660 35.18 -39.78 -37.22
C LEU A 660 35.07 -39.55 -35.68
N ALA A 661 33.89 -39.72 -35.06
CA ALA A 661 33.27 -40.98 -34.57
C ALA A 661 34.12 -41.66 -33.45
N SER A 662 33.63 -42.12 -32.29
CA SER A 662 32.28 -42.48 -31.80
C SER A 662 32.33 -42.83 -30.29
N ASN A 663 31.20 -42.67 -29.60
CA ASN A 663 30.63 -43.47 -28.49
C ASN A 663 31.47 -43.81 -27.23
N HIS A 664 30.93 -43.53 -26.04
CA HIS A 664 30.39 -44.58 -25.14
C HIS A 664 29.70 -44.00 -23.89
N THR A 665 28.63 -44.68 -23.50
CA THR A 665 27.82 -44.55 -22.29
C THR A 665 28.47 -45.16 -21.04
N ALA A 666 28.12 -44.58 -19.88
CA ALA A 666 27.87 -45.20 -18.57
C ALA A 666 29.00 -45.49 -17.56
N GLN A 667 28.69 -45.10 -16.31
CA GLN A 667 29.09 -45.64 -14.99
C GLN A 667 30.51 -45.38 -14.41
N GLY A 668 30.51 -44.78 -13.20
CA GLY A 668 31.17 -45.40 -12.03
C GLY A 668 32.44 -44.75 -11.46
N HIS A 669 32.29 -44.15 -10.26
CA HIS A 669 33.23 -44.04 -9.13
C HIS A 669 34.46 -43.08 -9.16
N GLN A 670 34.52 -42.24 -8.10
CA GLN A 670 35.64 -41.84 -7.21
C GLN A 670 37.02 -41.55 -7.85
N ASP A 671 37.72 -40.43 -7.63
CA ASP A 671 38.11 -39.83 -6.35
C ASP A 671 38.70 -38.39 -6.51
N ILE A 672 38.54 -37.57 -5.46
CA ILE A 672 39.50 -36.64 -4.82
C ILE A 672 40.32 -35.65 -5.69
N MET A 673 40.09 -34.34 -5.51
CA MET A 673 41.09 -33.38 -5.00
C MET A 673 40.49 -31.97 -4.80
N ARG A 674 40.88 -31.37 -3.67
CA ARG A 674 40.50 -30.06 -3.13
C ARG A 674 41.28 -28.92 -3.81
N SER A 675 40.71 -27.72 -3.86
CA SER A 675 41.40 -26.50 -3.38
C SER A 675 40.44 -25.32 -3.21
N HIS A 676 40.53 -24.70 -2.03
CA HIS A 676 39.80 -23.55 -1.51
C HIS A 676 40.39 -22.19 -2.00
N PRO A 677 39.69 -21.06 -1.73
CA PRO A 677 39.89 -19.75 -2.34
C PRO A 677 40.85 -18.83 -1.56
N PHE A 678 41.25 -17.71 -2.16
CA PHE A 678 42.00 -16.65 -1.46
C PHE A 678 41.33 -15.27 -1.54
N GLN A 679 41.33 -14.64 -0.35
CA GLN A 679 40.85 -13.32 0.03
C GLN A 679 41.72 -12.18 -0.51
N THR A 680 41.11 -11.01 -0.69
CA THR A 680 41.75 -9.70 -0.80
C THR A 680 41.88 -9.04 0.58
N GLN A 681 43.08 -8.59 0.94
CA GLN A 681 43.39 -7.79 2.12
C GLN A 681 43.64 -6.32 1.74
N TYR A 682 43.23 -5.43 2.64
CA TYR A 682 43.52 -3.99 2.72
C TYR A 682 44.98 -3.71 3.10
N LEU A 683 45.56 -2.61 2.59
CA LEU A 683 46.58 -1.79 3.27
C LEU A 683 46.54 -0.33 2.77
N ASP A 684 46.57 0.61 3.73
CA ASP A 684 46.83 2.05 3.59
C ASP A 684 48.35 2.35 3.62
N ASP A 685 48.82 3.39 2.92
CA ASP A 685 49.50 4.58 3.50
C ASP A 685 50.27 5.48 2.48
N GLU A 686 50.02 6.78 2.66
CA GLU A 686 50.65 8.09 2.40
C GLU A 686 51.91 8.38 1.53
N HIS A 687 51.75 9.50 0.77
CA HIS A 687 52.61 10.69 0.50
C HIS A 687 54.01 10.64 -0.16
N ILE A 688 54.16 11.41 -1.28
CA ILE A 688 55.03 12.60 -1.51
C ILE A 688 55.06 12.95 -3.03
N GLY A 689 54.79 14.22 -3.41
CA GLY A 689 54.99 14.76 -4.79
C GLY A 689 56.32 15.52 -4.93
N PRO A 690 56.53 16.48 -5.88
CA PRO A 690 55.83 16.77 -7.15
C PRO A 690 56.82 16.87 -8.35
N HIS A 691 56.34 17.02 -9.60
CA HIS A 691 57.06 17.71 -10.66
C HIS A 691 56.14 18.15 -11.82
N GLU A 692 56.35 19.39 -12.26
CA GLU A 692 55.69 20.12 -13.35
C GLU A 692 56.10 19.60 -14.75
N SER A 693 55.22 19.73 -15.75
CA SER A 693 55.47 20.49 -16.98
C SER A 693 54.37 20.32 -18.03
N GLU A 694 54.18 21.41 -18.77
CA GLU A 694 53.17 21.73 -19.78
C GLU A 694 53.22 20.84 -21.04
N THR A 695 52.08 20.68 -21.72
CA THR A 695 51.89 21.12 -23.13
C THR A 695 50.49 20.81 -23.64
N SER A 696 50.00 21.69 -24.51
CA SER A 696 48.65 21.85 -25.02
C SER A 696 48.52 21.42 -26.50
N TYR A 697 47.27 21.50 -27.00
CA TYR A 697 46.75 21.34 -28.38
C TYR A 697 46.42 19.90 -28.83
N GLY A 698 45.25 19.58 -29.40
CA GLY A 698 44.04 20.34 -29.74
C GLY A 698 43.14 19.52 -30.70
N SER A 699 41.81 19.72 -30.70
CA SER A 699 40.89 19.65 -31.87
C SER A 699 39.47 20.00 -31.39
N ARG A 700 38.87 21.12 -31.82
CA ARG A 700 38.02 21.32 -33.02
C ARG A 700 36.88 20.29 -33.16
N ALA A 701 35.71 20.63 -32.63
CA ALA A 701 34.42 20.04 -33.03
C ALA A 701 33.51 21.16 -33.57
N SER A 702 33.10 21.01 -34.82
CA SER A 702 32.09 21.80 -35.52
C SER A 702 30.84 20.94 -35.68
N SER A 703 29.71 21.33 -35.09
CA SER A 703 28.40 20.72 -35.32
C SER A 703 27.56 21.57 -36.27
N SER A 704 27.21 20.99 -37.41
CA SER A 704 26.27 21.52 -38.39
C SER A 704 24.86 21.01 -38.11
N ALA A 705 23.91 21.93 -38.16
CA ALA A 705 22.48 21.77 -37.99
C ALA A 705 21.81 20.87 -39.05
N VAL A 706 20.70 20.22 -38.67
CA VAL A 706 19.63 19.80 -39.59
C VAL A 706 18.28 20.12 -38.93
N ASN A 707 17.55 21.05 -39.57
CA ASN A 707 16.18 21.46 -39.27
C ASN A 707 15.17 20.52 -39.96
N ALA A 708 14.04 20.23 -39.30
CA ALA A 708 12.79 19.78 -39.91
C ALA A 708 11.58 20.36 -39.16
N PRO A 709 10.44 20.64 -39.83
CA PRO A 709 9.56 21.79 -39.57
C PRO A 709 8.35 21.51 -38.64
N PRO A 710 7.68 22.54 -38.09
CA PRO A 710 6.55 22.36 -37.18
C PRO A 710 5.22 22.23 -37.93
N PHE A 711 4.42 21.23 -37.53
CA PHE A 711 3.02 21.11 -37.91
C PHE A 711 2.17 22.15 -37.15
N LYS A 712 1.38 22.95 -37.88
CA LYS A 712 0.36 23.86 -37.35
C LYS A 712 -1.00 23.17 -37.31
N ASN A 713 -1.59 23.11 -36.11
CA ASN A 713 -3.01 23.20 -35.80
C ASN A 713 -3.03 23.89 -34.42
N THR A 714 -3.81 24.92 -34.13
CA THR A 714 -5.25 24.81 -33.86
C THR A 714 -5.81 26.23 -33.70
N GLU A 715 -7.04 26.45 -34.16
CA GLU A 715 -7.86 27.62 -33.83
C GLU A 715 -8.23 27.65 -32.33
N ALA A 716 -8.46 28.86 -31.81
CA ALA A 716 -8.45 29.21 -30.40
C ALA A 716 -9.73 28.83 -29.61
N LEU A 717 -9.51 28.23 -28.43
CA LEU A 717 -10.42 28.16 -27.28
C LEU A 717 -9.60 28.45 -25.99
N PRO A 718 -10.21 28.99 -24.91
CA PRO A 718 -9.47 29.66 -23.83
C PRO A 718 -8.58 28.70 -23.03
N HIS A 719 -7.39 29.19 -22.67
CA HIS A 719 -6.31 28.48 -21.96
C HIS A 719 -6.80 27.60 -20.79
N TYR A 720 -6.75 26.27 -20.96
CA TYR A 720 -6.96 25.33 -19.86
C TYR A 720 -5.67 25.20 -19.03
N GLU A 721 -5.73 25.64 -17.77
CA GLU A 721 -4.70 25.35 -16.75
C GLU A 721 -4.57 23.81 -16.54
N ASN A 722 -3.37 23.23 -16.49
CA ASN A 722 -3.16 21.79 -16.21
C ASN A 722 -2.91 21.52 -14.70
N GLU A 723 -2.77 20.26 -14.27
CA GLU A 723 -2.51 19.91 -12.86
C GLU A 723 -1.21 20.56 -12.34
N TRP A 724 -0.20 20.64 -13.21
CA TRP A 724 1.03 21.39 -12.95
C TRP A 724 0.77 22.89 -12.79
N GLN A 725 -0.26 23.45 -13.42
CA GLN A 725 -0.70 24.83 -13.23
C GLN A 725 -1.38 25.05 -11.87
N SER A 726 -2.10 24.05 -11.36
CA SER A 726 -2.59 24.05 -9.98
C SER A 726 -1.44 24.15 -8.98
N LEU A 727 -0.34 23.43 -9.23
CA LEU A 727 0.87 23.51 -8.43
C LEU A 727 1.63 24.83 -8.62
N LYS A 728 1.68 25.36 -9.84
CA LYS A 728 2.20 26.72 -10.09
C LYS A 728 1.46 27.75 -9.27
N ASP A 729 0.14 27.67 -9.21
CA ASP A 729 -0.69 28.58 -8.43
C ASP A 729 -0.45 28.44 -6.93
N ILE A 730 -0.34 27.20 -6.41
CA ILE A 730 -0.09 26.97 -4.98
C ILE A 730 1.31 27.42 -4.56
N HIS A 731 2.30 27.34 -5.44
CA HIS A 731 3.68 27.74 -5.18
C HIS A 731 4.02 29.17 -5.65
N GLY A 732 3.08 29.87 -6.28
CA GLY A 732 3.29 31.26 -6.73
C GLY A 732 4.24 31.40 -7.92
N TRP A 733 4.30 30.38 -8.79
CA TRP A 733 5.16 30.38 -10.00
C TRP A 733 4.66 31.33 -11.12
N ASN A 734 3.53 32.01 -10.92
CA ASN A 734 2.99 33.01 -11.85
C ASN A 734 3.00 34.40 -11.22
N THR A 735 4.15 35.08 -11.29
CA THR A 735 4.22 36.55 -11.30
C THR A 735 4.84 36.99 -12.61
N GLN A 736 4.08 37.75 -13.40
CA GLN A 736 4.54 38.41 -14.61
C GLN A 736 5.77 39.30 -14.29
N GLU A 737 6.96 38.88 -14.72
CA GLU A 737 8.03 39.81 -15.09
C GLU A 737 8.08 39.86 -16.62
N SER A 738 7.41 40.87 -17.16
CA SER A 738 7.42 41.22 -18.57
C SER A 738 8.82 41.67 -19.00
N PHE A 739 9.53 40.84 -19.75
CA PHE A 739 10.55 41.34 -20.67
C PHE A 739 9.83 41.86 -21.92
N SER A 740 9.94 43.16 -22.12
CA SER A 740 9.38 43.89 -23.26
C SER A 740 10.09 43.53 -24.56
N ASP A 741 9.36 43.02 -25.55
CA ASP A 741 9.81 43.02 -26.94
C ASP A 741 9.01 44.02 -27.78
N LYS A 742 9.76 44.84 -28.50
CA LYS A 742 9.31 46.03 -29.23
C LYS A 742 8.59 45.65 -30.53
N HIS A 743 7.54 46.40 -30.81
CA HIS A 743 6.79 46.50 -32.06
C HIS A 743 7.64 46.51 -33.34
N LEU A 744 7.09 45.93 -34.41
CA LEU A 744 6.97 46.51 -35.77
C LEU A 744 5.84 45.78 -36.56
N PRO A 745 5.18 46.42 -37.55
CA PRO A 745 3.77 46.20 -37.89
C PRO A 745 3.55 45.24 -39.06
N ASN A 746 2.35 44.63 -39.10
CA ASN A 746 1.91 43.75 -40.18
C ASN A 746 0.92 44.50 -41.09
N GLU A 747 1.27 44.64 -42.37
CA GLU A 747 0.40 45.18 -43.42
C GLU A 747 -0.65 44.14 -43.84
N GLY A 748 -1.87 44.62 -44.02
CA GLY A 748 -3.03 43.80 -44.34
C GLY A 748 -3.13 43.39 -45.80
N ARG A 749 -3.99 42.40 -46.07
CA ARG A 749 -4.69 42.28 -47.35
C ARG A 749 -6.05 41.60 -47.17
N ASN A 750 -7.06 42.33 -47.62
CA ASN A 750 -8.47 41.96 -47.74
C ASN A 750 -8.70 40.94 -48.88
N GLY A 751 -9.80 40.20 -48.76
CA GLY A 751 -10.43 39.43 -49.85
C GLY A 751 -11.46 38.44 -49.30
N THR A 752 -12.64 38.91 -48.88
CA THR A 752 -13.93 38.84 -49.62
C THR A 752 -14.55 37.45 -49.77
N HIS A 753 -15.60 37.24 -48.98
CA HIS A 753 -16.87 36.53 -49.23
C HIS A 753 -16.97 35.42 -50.29
N SER A 754 -17.44 34.25 -49.84
CA SER A 754 -18.73 33.68 -50.30
C SER A 754 -19.10 32.40 -49.53
N THR A 755 -20.19 32.44 -48.76
CA THR A 755 -21.07 31.29 -48.45
C THR A 755 -21.90 30.97 -49.70
N PRO A 756 -22.42 29.73 -49.94
CA PRO A 756 -23.50 29.22 -49.09
C PRO A 756 -23.80 27.69 -49.01
N HIS A 757 -24.66 27.39 -48.03
CA HIS A 757 -25.71 26.35 -47.98
C HIS A 757 -25.38 24.84 -47.93
N ALA A 758 -25.55 24.30 -46.73
CA ALA A 758 -26.47 23.22 -46.32
C ALA A 758 -26.94 22.16 -47.33
N ARG A 759 -26.81 20.88 -46.92
CA ARG A 759 -27.86 19.84 -46.92
C ARG A 759 -27.36 18.54 -46.29
N ASP A 760 -28.06 18.07 -45.25
CA ASP A 760 -28.16 16.65 -44.89
C ASP A 760 -28.95 15.89 -45.97
N PRO A 761 -28.71 14.58 -46.17
CA PRO A 761 -29.54 13.58 -45.46
C PRO A 761 -28.85 12.24 -45.11
N LEU A 762 -29.27 11.70 -43.95
CA LEU A 762 -29.70 10.32 -43.64
C LEU A 762 -29.01 9.09 -44.28
N GLU A 763 -28.60 8.21 -43.36
CA GLU A 763 -28.68 6.73 -43.35
C GLU A 763 -28.23 5.91 -44.57
N GLN A 764 -27.22 5.03 -44.35
CA GLN A 764 -27.37 3.57 -44.49
C GLN A 764 -26.05 2.84 -44.15
N ASP A 765 -26.17 1.78 -43.32
CA ASP A 765 -25.17 0.70 -43.16
C ASP A 765 -24.81 0.07 -44.52
N PRO A 766 -23.60 -0.50 -44.68
CA PRO A 766 -23.60 -1.95 -44.84
C PRO A 766 -22.44 -2.70 -44.18
N THR A 767 -22.80 -3.93 -43.84
CA THR A 767 -22.01 -5.07 -43.38
C THR A 767 -20.88 -5.51 -44.34
N SER A 768 -19.78 -5.94 -43.73
CA SER A 768 -18.89 -7.06 -44.09
C SER A 768 -18.42 -7.22 -45.55
N VAL A 769 -17.12 -6.96 -45.78
CA VAL A 769 -16.31 -7.76 -46.72
C VAL A 769 -14.92 -8.00 -46.12
N ILE A 770 -14.63 -9.28 -45.87
CA ILE A 770 -13.31 -9.81 -45.53
C ILE A 770 -12.47 -9.76 -46.79
N ASN A 771 -11.44 -8.90 -46.84
CA ASN A 771 -10.36 -9.01 -47.81
C ASN A 771 -9.18 -9.72 -47.13
N GLN A 772 -8.97 -10.98 -47.54
CA GLN A 772 -7.73 -11.71 -47.30
C GLN A 772 -6.63 -11.07 -48.14
N ASP A 773 -5.61 -10.55 -47.47
CA ASP A 773 -4.38 -10.08 -48.11
C ASP A 773 -3.36 -11.24 -48.13
N PRO A 774 -3.03 -11.85 -49.28
CA PRO A 774 -2.14 -12.99 -49.34
C PRO A 774 -0.71 -12.51 -49.54
N ARG A 775 -0.12 -11.89 -48.51
CA ARG A 775 1.31 -11.49 -48.50
C ARG A 775 1.87 -11.09 -47.13
N SER A 776 1.51 -11.80 -46.05
CA SER A 776 2.35 -11.77 -44.83
C SER A 776 3.39 -12.89 -44.90
N SER A 777 4.62 -12.54 -45.26
CA SER A 777 5.77 -13.39 -44.92
C SER A 777 5.83 -13.45 -43.40
N GLY A 778 5.27 -14.51 -42.81
CA GLY A 778 5.23 -14.71 -41.36
C GLY A 778 6.64 -14.81 -40.80
N THR A 779 7.18 -13.67 -40.34
CA THR A 779 8.27 -13.67 -39.38
C THR A 779 7.76 -14.38 -38.13
N GLN A 780 8.32 -15.55 -37.83
CA GLN A 780 7.96 -16.31 -36.65
C GLN A 780 8.46 -15.51 -35.43
N GLU A 781 7.52 -14.89 -34.71
CA GLU A 781 7.81 -14.19 -33.47
C GLU A 781 8.13 -15.22 -32.38
N VAL A 782 9.33 -15.13 -31.80
CA VAL A 782 9.74 -15.97 -30.68
C VAL A 782 9.70 -15.13 -29.41
N HIS A 783 8.87 -15.54 -28.44
CA HIS A 783 8.85 -14.93 -27.12
C HIS A 783 9.89 -15.60 -26.23
N VAL A 784 10.94 -14.86 -25.86
CA VAL A 784 11.98 -15.33 -24.94
C VAL A 784 11.65 -14.86 -23.52
N ARG A 785 11.45 -15.81 -22.60
CA ARG A 785 11.25 -15.53 -21.17
C ARG A 785 12.60 -15.30 -20.50
N ILE A 786 12.85 -14.08 -20.04
CA ILE A 786 14.13 -13.66 -19.45
C ILE A 786 13.92 -13.34 -17.97
N LYS A 787 14.73 -13.96 -17.12
CA LYS A 787 14.77 -13.63 -15.68
C LYS A 787 15.44 -12.26 -15.48
N VAL A 788 14.75 -11.35 -14.79
CA VAL A 788 15.22 -9.98 -14.54
C VAL A 788 15.49 -9.71 -13.06
N GLY A 789 15.04 -10.58 -12.16
CA GLY A 789 15.29 -10.42 -10.73
C GLY A 789 14.95 -11.68 -9.93
N SER A 790 15.42 -11.69 -8.68
CA SER A 790 15.03 -12.67 -7.68
C SER A 790 15.31 -12.16 -6.27
N SER A 791 14.58 -12.66 -5.29
CA SER A 791 14.90 -12.45 -3.88
C SER A 791 15.77 -13.57 -3.31
N HIS A 792 16.34 -13.33 -2.12
CA HIS A 792 16.78 -14.41 -1.25
C HIS A 792 15.57 -15.23 -0.74
N ILE A 793 15.85 -16.41 -0.19
CA ILE A 793 14.86 -17.19 0.58
C ILE A 793 14.78 -16.59 1.98
N HIS A 794 13.57 -16.32 2.43
CA HIS A 794 13.29 -15.74 3.74
C HIS A 794 12.95 -16.83 4.76
N ASN A 795 13.30 -16.59 6.03
CA ASN A 795 12.96 -17.44 7.18
C ASN A 795 13.42 -18.90 7.10
N ILE A 796 14.58 -19.13 6.49
CA ILE A 796 15.15 -20.48 6.35
C ILE A 796 15.24 -21.13 7.74
N ASN A 797 14.82 -22.40 7.85
CA ASN A 797 14.77 -23.15 9.11
C ASN A 797 13.94 -22.51 10.24
N GLY A 798 13.09 -21.53 9.92
CA GLY A 798 12.26 -20.84 10.91
C GLY A 798 13.07 -19.99 11.89
N HIS A 799 14.26 -19.51 11.48
CA HIS A 799 15.15 -18.71 12.34
C HIS A 799 14.48 -17.43 12.84
N ALA A 800 13.81 -16.69 11.96
CA ALA A 800 13.15 -15.44 12.32
C ALA A 800 11.76 -15.69 12.96
N PHE A 801 10.99 -16.62 12.42
CA PHE A 801 9.67 -16.98 12.95
C PHE A 801 9.36 -18.47 12.81
N HIS A 802 8.97 -19.08 13.93
CA HIS A 802 8.40 -20.42 13.97
C HIS A 802 7.37 -20.54 15.11
N ILE A 803 6.58 -21.61 15.05
CA ILE A 803 5.58 -21.96 16.07
C ILE A 803 5.88 -23.38 16.56
N PRO A 804 6.16 -23.56 17.87
CA PRO A 804 6.38 -24.89 18.43
C PRO A 804 5.04 -25.62 18.65
N TRP A 805 5.06 -26.93 18.41
CA TRP A 805 3.93 -27.84 18.58
C TRP A 805 3.66 -28.13 20.05
N LYS A 806 4.71 -28.12 20.88
CA LYS A 806 4.62 -28.28 22.34
C LYS A 806 5.26 -27.08 23.01
N SER A 807 4.57 -26.57 24.04
CA SER A 807 5.06 -25.55 24.97
C SER A 807 5.28 -26.16 26.33
#